data_AF-A0A7C2KY85-F1
#
_entry.id   AF-A0A7C2KY85-F1
#
_cell.length_a   1.000
_cell.length_b   1.000
_cell.length_c   1.000
_cell.angle_alpha   90.00
_cell.angle_beta   90.00
_cell.angle_gamma   90.00
#
_symmetry.space_group_name_H-M   'P 1'
#
loop_
_entity.id
_entity.type
_entity.pdbx_description
1 polymer ?
#
loop_
_entity_poly.entity_id
_entity_poly.type
_entity_poly.pdbx_seq_one_letter_code
_entity_poly.pdbx_strand_id
1 'polypeptide(L)'
;MPDIAQHHEPPRDPRRVGLAPLLAGALDACRRRLMLGDLLINLLRWMAAAGLALLLVVVADHVAPRGLPAYLIFAAGLLWLAGSLFAALAIAAGCVRRLNDAYVAQALERTHGIRHNLVINTVLLEAAPQAAYALPAAARQAESAVASAAPSGNPLRVLRSPAVLCLAILAAWLIYAWLAPKPVGASLARMFGANRAAPSATWIELRRPQPGDVLHAGEPLELEFALRGRPVEQAWLEWRPAAEPTRAAVRTPLHRSGGRAEDIRRLTLAPHEVAGDLQFRCTAGDGELRGVLRVQPRPDIARWQIQITPPAYLGLPASTTADPELRLWQGARVHLAFDANAEIRDAVFVFRSDRETRTRMTVEPSDPRRASVTLPFDESGRWWVEFSDPWGYPFRDSQSHALDVRTDRPPRVTLVSPAEQDARDVVDVERVGRLAAAVADDVRITSALLVILRGERTERIDVLGPNAPTAGEAIEVGLAAAGLPLEIGETATAWFEATDNRARRDGKPAPQTGVSPTLTLTRSQPTPAEVAQAAESQPSAELAEDTPLVQRTRRRAAGEDGEGERGDSRSELAGGDEADVSDGEAGYVPVDGEAGVAESGRRSRTDDGGAASADSEASSDAEPRGTGEAAKDRKEFESELKRFVRKHGSELGQVNDKLAGEGGGGEGAGDAGGAESSPASQPAGETDQPPADTPRPSTEQPPLDQPSQREAKPGEETEPSPQNQSDDKARDNAEPSMPEQTDREPSRNESKPPSSPQSQPAAEPAEPKQGHEAPQSAGPSPPDADQPK
;
A
#
# COMPACT_ATOMS: atom_id res chain seq x y z
N MET A 1 -34.09 58.73 11.56
CA MET A 1 -35.04 59.26 12.56
C MET A 1 -36.42 58.69 12.24
N PRO A 2 -37.01 57.86 13.10
CA PRO A 2 -38.42 57.50 13.02
C PRO A 2 -39.29 58.52 13.77
N ASP A 3 -40.52 58.69 13.30
CA ASP A 3 -41.48 59.65 13.82
C ASP A 3 -42.07 59.17 15.16
N ILE A 4 -42.03 60.01 16.20
CA ILE A 4 -42.58 59.66 17.53
C ILE A 4 -44.08 59.95 17.51
N ALA A 5 -44.85 58.98 17.03
CA ALA A 5 -46.30 59.01 17.10
C ALA A 5 -46.75 59.06 18.58
N GLN A 6 -47.12 60.25 19.04
CA GLN A 6 -47.71 60.45 20.36
C GLN A 6 -49.08 59.76 20.39
N HIS A 7 -49.13 58.56 21.00
CA HIS A 7 -50.39 57.91 21.31
C HIS A 7 -51.16 58.77 22.32
N HIS A 8 -52.13 59.55 21.82
CA HIS A 8 -53.19 60.11 22.66
C HIS A 8 -53.90 58.96 23.38
N GLU A 9 -53.66 58.80 24.69
CA GLU A 9 -54.58 58.05 25.54
C GLU A 9 -55.97 58.70 25.39
N PRO A 10 -57.02 57.94 25.02
CA PRO A 10 -58.37 58.48 25.04
C PRO A 10 -58.72 58.88 26.48
N PRO A 11 -59.40 60.02 26.70
CA PRO A 11 -59.74 60.48 28.05
C PRO A 11 -60.53 59.40 28.78
N ARG A 12 -59.97 58.91 29.90
CA ARG A 12 -60.61 57.88 30.73
C ARG A 12 -61.92 58.43 31.26
N ASP A 13 -63.03 57.86 30.79
CA ASP A 13 -64.37 58.25 31.22
C ASP A 13 -64.50 58.13 32.75
N PRO A 14 -64.62 59.24 33.50
CA PRO A 14 -64.62 59.22 34.97
C PRO A 14 -65.90 58.59 35.55
N ARG A 15 -66.85 58.17 34.70
CA ARG A 15 -68.07 57.46 35.13
C ARG A 15 -67.95 55.94 35.07
N ARG A 16 -66.85 55.38 34.58
CA ARG A 16 -66.57 53.94 34.72
C ARG A 16 -66.16 53.64 36.17
N VAL A 17 -67.15 53.28 36.98
CA VAL A 17 -66.95 52.61 38.27
C VAL A 17 -66.38 51.22 37.97
N GLY A 18 -65.06 51.14 37.82
CA GLY A 18 -64.37 49.87 37.56
C GLY A 18 -64.52 48.90 38.73
N LEU A 19 -64.34 47.61 38.46
CA LEU A 19 -64.28 46.58 39.50
C LEU A 19 -63.35 46.99 40.64
N ALA A 20 -63.78 46.73 41.88
CA ALA A 20 -62.98 46.99 43.05
C ALA A 20 -61.61 46.28 42.97
N PRO A 21 -60.53 46.90 43.48
CA PRO A 21 -59.17 46.43 43.24
C PRO A 21 -58.90 45.01 43.76
N LEU A 22 -59.59 44.58 44.82
CA LEU A 22 -59.51 43.22 45.34
C LEU A 22 -60.09 42.20 44.36
N LEU A 23 -61.24 42.50 43.74
CA LEU A 23 -61.90 41.62 42.79
C LEU A 23 -61.15 41.56 41.45
N ALA A 24 -60.69 42.70 40.94
CA ALA A 24 -59.84 42.78 39.76
C ALA A 24 -58.53 41.99 39.98
N GLY A 25 -57.86 42.17 41.12
CA GLY A 25 -56.65 41.43 41.47
C GLY A 25 -56.87 39.91 41.59
N ALA A 26 -58.01 39.48 42.14
CA ALA A 26 -58.39 38.07 42.21
C ALA A 26 -58.67 37.46 40.82
N LEU A 27 -59.35 38.21 39.94
CA LEU A 27 -59.59 37.81 38.55
C LEU A 27 -58.28 37.71 37.76
N ASP A 28 -57.35 38.66 37.88
CA ASP A 28 -56.04 38.59 37.23
C ASP A 28 -55.12 37.50 37.80
N ALA A 29 -55.23 37.19 39.09
CA ALA A 29 -54.56 36.03 39.67
C ALA A 29 -55.17 34.71 39.15
N CYS A 30 -56.49 34.63 39.01
CA CYS A 30 -57.18 33.47 38.43
C CYS A 30 -56.82 33.29 36.95
N ARG A 31 -56.90 34.36 36.14
CA ARG A 31 -56.53 34.40 34.72
C ARG A 31 -55.11 33.87 34.51
N ARG A 32 -54.13 34.35 35.28
CA ARG A 32 -52.75 33.87 35.23
C ARG A 32 -52.60 32.40 35.63
N ARG A 33 -53.32 31.94 36.65
CA ARG A 33 -53.33 30.52 37.07
C ARG A 33 -53.93 29.60 36.01
N LEU A 34 -55.01 30.01 35.35
CA LEU A 34 -55.63 29.27 34.25
C LEU A 34 -54.69 29.21 33.03
N MET A 35 -54.13 30.34 32.61
CA MET A 35 -53.14 30.39 31.53
C MET A 35 -51.92 29.50 31.81
N LEU A 36 -51.36 29.55 33.03
CA LEU A 36 -50.26 28.69 33.44
C LEU A 36 -50.65 27.20 33.45
N GLY A 37 -51.86 26.88 33.91
CA GLY A 37 -52.41 25.53 33.92
C GLY A 37 -52.56 24.95 32.52
N ASP A 38 -53.20 25.70 31.61
CA ASP A 38 -53.38 25.30 30.21
C ASP A 38 -52.04 25.20 29.46
N LEU A 39 -51.11 26.14 29.69
CA LEU A 39 -49.73 26.06 29.19
C LEU A 39 -49.06 24.76 29.64
N LEU A 40 -49.09 24.45 30.94
CA LEU A 40 -48.44 23.28 31.50
C LEU A 40 -49.09 21.96 31.03
N ILE A 41 -50.43 21.91 30.92
CA ILE A 41 -51.16 20.77 30.36
C ILE A 41 -50.77 20.53 28.89
N ASN A 42 -50.70 21.59 28.08
CA ASN A 42 -50.35 21.48 26.67
C ASN A 42 -48.85 21.17 26.47
N LEU A 43 -47.97 21.71 27.31
CA LEU A 43 -46.55 21.39 27.34
C LEU A 43 -46.32 19.92 27.69
N LEU A 44 -46.99 19.37 28.71
CA LEU A 44 -46.93 17.96 29.05
C LEU A 44 -47.49 17.07 27.94
N ARG A 45 -48.62 17.44 27.30
CA ARG A 45 -49.15 16.73 26.13
C ARG A 45 -48.18 16.72 24.96
N TRP A 46 -47.50 17.84 24.68
CA TRP A 46 -46.46 17.91 23.66
C TRP A 46 -45.25 17.05 24.03
N MET A 47 -44.74 17.13 25.26
CA MET A 47 -43.64 16.29 25.74
C MET A 47 -43.95 14.80 25.60
N ALA A 48 -45.18 14.38 25.95
CA ALA A 48 -45.65 13.02 25.74
C ALA A 48 -45.65 12.64 24.25
N ALA A 49 -46.32 13.42 23.39
CA ALA A 49 -46.39 13.14 21.95
C ALA A 49 -44.99 13.12 21.29
N ALA A 50 -44.13 14.07 21.63
CA ALA A 50 -42.75 14.16 21.17
C ALA A 50 -41.92 12.96 21.64
N GLY A 51 -42.00 12.60 22.92
CA GLY A 51 -41.29 11.44 23.49
C GLY A 51 -41.74 10.10 22.91
N LEU A 52 -43.03 9.94 22.63
CA LEU A 52 -43.58 8.76 21.94
C LEU A 52 -43.11 8.70 20.48
N ALA A 53 -43.14 9.81 19.75
CA ALA A 53 -42.65 9.87 18.38
C ALA A 53 -41.16 9.51 18.28
N LEU A 54 -40.32 10.03 19.18
CA LEU A 54 -38.91 9.64 19.27
C LEU A 54 -38.76 8.15 19.54
N LEU A 55 -39.54 7.57 20.47
CA LEU A 55 -39.48 6.15 20.79
C LEU A 55 -39.81 5.28 19.57
N LEU A 56 -40.86 5.64 18.83
CA LEU A 56 -41.26 4.92 17.62
C LEU A 56 -40.18 4.97 16.52
N VAL A 57 -39.51 6.11 16.33
CA VAL A 57 -38.39 6.25 15.38
C VAL A 57 -37.20 5.38 15.80
N VAL A 58 -36.83 5.38 17.09
CA VAL A 58 -35.78 4.49 17.63
C VAL A 58 -36.15 3.02 17.44
N VAL A 59 -37.38 2.61 17.77
CA VAL A 59 -37.85 1.24 17.60
C VAL A 59 -37.78 0.83 16.13
N ALA A 60 -38.22 1.68 15.21
CA ALA A 60 -38.12 1.42 13.77
C ALA A 60 -36.66 1.30 13.29
N ASP A 61 -35.75 2.15 13.77
CA ASP A 61 -34.31 2.07 13.47
C ASP A 61 -33.65 0.80 14.06
N HIS A 62 -34.11 0.33 15.21
CA HIS A 62 -33.61 -0.91 15.82
C HIS A 62 -34.12 -2.18 15.12
N VAL A 63 -35.39 -2.19 14.72
CA VAL A 63 -36.05 -3.32 14.01
C VAL A 63 -35.53 -3.46 12.58
N ALA A 64 -35.19 -2.36 11.91
CA ALA A 64 -34.58 -2.40 10.59
C ALA A 64 -33.18 -3.10 10.64
N PRO A 65 -32.92 -4.14 9.82
CA PRO A 65 -31.67 -4.92 9.90
C PRO A 65 -30.39 -4.11 9.71
N ARG A 66 -30.43 -3.00 8.97
CA ARG A 66 -29.31 -2.07 8.73
C ARG A 66 -29.57 -0.66 9.27
N GLY A 67 -30.53 -0.53 10.19
CA GLY A 67 -31.13 0.76 10.53
C GLY A 67 -32.05 1.29 9.43
N LEU A 68 -32.78 2.35 9.75
CA LEU A 68 -33.46 3.18 8.77
C LEU A 68 -32.42 3.89 7.87
N PRO A 69 -32.70 4.03 6.57
CA PRO A 69 -31.90 4.86 5.67
C PRO A 69 -31.72 6.28 6.19
N ALA A 70 -30.55 6.88 5.93
CA ALA A 70 -30.19 8.21 6.42
C ALA A 70 -31.22 9.29 6.07
N TYR A 71 -31.81 9.24 4.87
CA TYR A 71 -32.85 10.18 4.45
C TYR A 71 -34.17 10.02 5.21
N LEU A 72 -34.57 8.80 5.60
CA LEU A 72 -35.79 8.58 6.38
C LEU A 72 -35.63 9.04 7.83
N ILE A 73 -34.48 8.72 8.47
CA ILE A 73 -34.24 9.13 9.86
C ILE A 73 -34.03 10.64 9.98
N PHE A 74 -33.43 11.28 8.96
CA PHE A 74 -33.34 12.74 8.85
C PHE A 74 -34.71 13.39 8.58
N ALA A 75 -35.52 12.84 7.68
CA ALA A 75 -36.88 13.33 7.44
C ALA A 75 -37.77 13.20 8.69
N ALA A 76 -37.62 12.12 9.46
CA ALA A 76 -38.28 11.96 10.76
C ALA A 76 -37.82 13.03 11.77
N GLY A 77 -36.52 13.34 11.82
CA GLY A 77 -35.97 14.45 12.62
C GLY A 77 -36.53 15.82 12.22
N LEU A 78 -36.57 16.13 10.92
CA LEU A 78 -37.18 17.36 10.41
C LEU A 78 -38.67 17.46 10.73
N LEU A 79 -39.42 16.37 10.56
CA LEU A 79 -40.85 16.32 10.90
C LEU A 79 -41.08 16.51 12.40
N TRP A 80 -40.23 15.92 13.24
CA TRP A 80 -40.26 16.09 14.70
C TRP A 80 -39.95 17.54 15.12
N LEU A 81 -38.95 18.18 14.49
CA LEU A 81 -38.61 19.59 14.71
C LEU A 81 -39.74 20.51 14.25
N ALA A 82 -40.30 20.29 13.06
CA ALA A 82 -41.42 21.07 12.53
C ALA A 82 -42.69 20.93 13.40
N GLY A 83 -43.01 19.71 13.82
CA GLY A 83 -44.11 19.44 14.75
C GLY A 83 -43.91 20.09 16.12
N SER A 84 -42.67 20.11 16.62
CA SER A 84 -42.32 20.77 17.89
C SER A 84 -42.37 22.30 17.80
N LEU A 85 -41.91 22.88 16.69
CA LEU A 85 -42.06 24.31 16.42
C LEU A 85 -43.53 24.70 16.30
N PHE A 86 -44.34 23.93 15.56
CA PHE A 86 -45.79 24.15 15.46
C PHE A 86 -46.48 24.06 16.82
N ALA A 87 -46.14 23.07 17.64
CA ALA A 87 -46.68 22.95 19.00
C ALA A 87 -46.28 24.14 19.90
N ALA A 88 -45.02 24.59 19.84
CA ALA A 88 -44.56 25.77 20.56
C ALA A 88 -45.30 27.04 20.13
N LEU A 89 -45.51 27.24 18.82
CA LEU A 89 -46.30 28.34 18.28
C LEU A 89 -47.78 28.25 18.69
N ALA A 90 -48.36 27.05 18.73
CA ALA A 90 -49.74 26.84 19.18
C ALA A 90 -49.90 27.13 20.69
N ILE A 91 -48.94 26.73 21.52
CA ILE A 91 -48.90 27.06 22.96
C ILE A 91 -48.76 28.57 23.15
N ALA A 92 -47.84 29.22 22.42
CA ALA A 92 -47.65 30.68 22.48
C ALA A 92 -48.90 31.45 22.02
N ALA A 93 -49.54 31.04 20.92
CA ALA A 93 -50.80 31.62 20.45
C ALA A 93 -51.94 31.41 21.47
N GLY A 94 -51.96 30.27 22.17
CA GLY A 94 -52.85 30.02 23.30
C GLY A 94 -52.66 31.02 24.45
N CYS A 95 -51.41 31.40 24.75
CA CYS A 95 -51.09 32.39 25.79
C CYS A 95 -51.47 33.84 25.39
N VAL A 96 -51.45 34.16 24.09
CA VAL A 96 -51.83 35.49 23.56
C VAL A 96 -53.36 35.67 23.48
N ARG A 97 -54.13 34.57 23.34
CA ARG A 97 -55.59 34.61 23.33
C ARG A 97 -56.13 35.08 24.68
N ARG A 98 -56.80 36.23 24.69
CA ARG A 98 -57.48 36.76 25.87
C ARG A 98 -58.58 35.79 26.31
N LEU A 99 -58.46 35.23 27.52
CA LEU A 99 -59.53 34.47 28.16
C LEU A 99 -60.74 35.38 28.37
N ASN A 100 -61.96 34.87 28.12
CA ASN A 100 -63.19 35.59 28.38
C ASN A 100 -63.36 35.82 29.89
N ASP A 101 -63.62 37.07 30.29
CA ASP A 101 -63.70 37.46 31.70
C ASP A 101 -64.84 36.75 32.44
N ALA A 102 -65.94 36.42 31.75
CA ALA A 102 -67.02 35.60 32.30
C ALA A 102 -66.56 34.16 32.61
N TYR A 103 -65.64 33.60 31.82
CA TYR A 103 -65.05 32.28 32.08
C TYR A 103 -64.08 32.32 33.26
N VAL A 104 -63.24 33.36 33.36
CA VAL A 104 -62.33 33.57 34.51
C VAL A 104 -63.14 33.75 35.80
N ALA A 105 -64.22 34.52 35.76
CA ALA A 105 -65.14 34.69 36.88
C ALA A 105 -65.78 33.36 37.32
N GLN A 106 -66.30 32.57 36.37
CA GLN A 106 -66.88 31.25 36.67
C GLN A 106 -65.85 30.27 37.24
N ALA A 107 -64.62 30.29 36.73
CA ALA A 107 -63.53 29.46 37.24
C ALA A 107 -63.09 29.87 38.65
N LEU A 108 -63.06 31.18 38.94
CA LEU A 108 -62.80 31.70 40.29
C LEU A 108 -63.88 31.21 41.28
N GLU A 109 -65.16 31.32 40.91
CA GLU A 109 -66.27 30.82 41.74
C GLU A 109 -66.12 29.34 42.07
N ARG A 110 -65.91 28.49 41.05
CA ARG A 110 -65.75 27.04 41.21
C ARG A 110 -64.52 26.66 42.03
N THR A 111 -63.43 27.41 41.93
CA THR A 111 -62.16 27.09 42.63
C THR A 111 -62.19 27.46 44.11
N HIS A 112 -62.98 28.48 44.46
CA HIS A 112 -63.13 28.96 45.84
C HIS A 112 -64.42 28.47 46.52
N GLY A 113 -65.34 27.82 45.81
CA GLY A 113 -66.62 27.37 46.36
C GLY A 113 -67.57 28.54 46.67
N ILE A 114 -67.41 29.66 45.97
CA ILE A 114 -68.29 30.83 46.09
C ILE A 114 -69.69 30.45 45.59
N ARG A 115 -70.73 31.04 46.20
CA ARG A 115 -72.12 30.83 45.75
C ARG A 115 -72.24 31.18 44.26
N HIS A 116 -72.77 30.23 43.49
CA HIS A 116 -72.93 30.32 42.05
C HIS A 116 -73.53 31.66 41.61
N ASN A 117 -72.93 32.24 40.57
CA ASN A 117 -73.34 33.43 39.85
C ASN A 117 -72.99 34.80 40.49
N LEU A 118 -72.33 34.89 41.64
CA LEU A 118 -72.01 36.20 42.24
C LEU A 118 -70.94 37.02 41.49
N VAL A 119 -69.81 36.39 41.16
CA VAL A 119 -68.68 37.04 40.48
C VAL A 119 -68.97 37.18 38.98
N ILE A 120 -69.50 36.12 38.34
CA ILE A 120 -69.84 36.16 36.91
C ILE A 120 -70.97 37.16 36.63
N ASN A 121 -72.01 37.29 37.47
CA ASN A 121 -73.00 38.35 37.27
C ASN A 121 -72.38 39.73 37.42
N THR A 122 -71.44 39.92 38.35
CA THR A 122 -70.74 41.21 38.50
C THR A 122 -69.98 41.59 37.23
N VAL A 123 -69.24 40.64 36.62
CA VAL A 123 -68.51 40.85 35.35
C VAL A 123 -69.47 41.04 34.16
N LEU A 124 -70.59 40.31 34.10
CA LEU A 124 -71.60 40.50 33.05
C LEU A 124 -72.36 41.82 33.18
N LEU A 125 -72.60 42.30 34.42
CA LEU A 125 -73.21 43.60 34.70
C LEU A 125 -72.28 44.76 34.33
N GLU A 126 -70.96 44.62 34.50
CA GLU A 126 -69.97 45.60 34.03
C GLU A 126 -69.99 45.74 32.49
N ALA A 127 -70.18 44.62 31.77
CA ALA A 127 -70.32 44.62 30.31
C ALA A 127 -71.71 45.13 29.82
N ALA A 128 -72.71 45.24 30.69
CA ALA A 128 -74.10 45.57 30.35
C ALA A 128 -74.50 46.98 30.84
N PRO A 129 -74.29 48.06 30.05
CA PRO A 129 -74.48 49.44 30.52
C PRO A 129 -75.91 49.76 30.98
N GLN A 130 -76.91 49.03 30.49
CA GLN A 130 -78.31 49.18 30.91
C GLN A 130 -78.57 48.75 32.37
N ALA A 131 -77.67 47.94 32.95
CA ALA A 131 -77.80 47.39 34.30
C ALA A 131 -76.80 48.01 35.31
N ALA A 132 -76.13 49.09 34.94
CA ALA A 132 -75.08 49.73 35.74
C ALA A 132 -75.52 50.14 37.16
N TYR A 133 -76.82 50.36 37.41
CA TYR A 133 -77.37 50.66 38.74
C TYR A 133 -77.20 49.51 39.74
N ALA A 134 -77.12 48.26 39.29
CA ALA A 134 -76.96 47.07 40.12
C ALA A 134 -75.48 46.75 40.45
N LEU A 135 -74.54 47.27 39.64
CA LEU A 135 -73.12 46.95 39.72
C LEU A 135 -72.49 47.21 41.11
N PRO A 136 -72.75 48.34 41.81
CA PRO A 136 -72.13 48.60 43.12
C PRO A 136 -72.57 47.63 44.22
N ALA A 137 -73.79 47.10 44.13
CA ALA A 137 -74.31 46.12 45.08
C ALA A 137 -73.75 44.72 44.77
N ALA A 138 -73.70 44.34 43.49
CA ALA A 138 -73.11 43.08 43.04
C ALA A 138 -71.61 43.00 43.37
N ALA A 139 -70.85 44.06 43.09
CA ALA A 139 -69.41 44.12 43.37
C ALA A 139 -69.09 43.88 44.85
N ARG A 140 -69.77 44.56 45.77
CA ARG A 140 -69.58 44.36 47.23
C ARG A 140 -69.91 42.92 47.67
N GLN A 141 -70.91 42.28 47.08
CA GLN A 141 -71.24 40.88 47.36
C GLN A 141 -70.19 39.93 46.79
N ALA A 142 -69.67 40.19 45.59
CA ALA A 142 -68.59 39.41 44.98
C ALA A 142 -67.27 39.57 45.75
N GLU A 143 -66.90 40.78 46.16
CA GLU A 143 -65.71 41.04 46.99
C GLU A 143 -65.77 40.33 48.34
N SER A 144 -66.86 40.47 49.09
CA SER A 144 -67.03 39.82 50.39
C SER A 144 -67.04 38.30 50.27
N ALA A 145 -67.60 37.76 49.19
CA ALA A 145 -67.53 36.33 48.89
C ALA A 145 -66.11 35.86 48.53
N VAL A 146 -65.38 36.59 47.68
CA VAL A 146 -63.97 36.27 47.34
C VAL A 146 -63.05 36.36 48.56
N ALA A 147 -63.26 37.36 49.43
CA ALA A 147 -62.45 37.57 50.64
C ALA A 147 -62.70 36.51 51.73
N SER A 148 -63.88 35.90 51.77
CA SER A 148 -64.24 34.86 52.76
C SER A 148 -64.05 33.42 52.26
N ALA A 149 -63.86 33.21 50.96
CA ALA A 149 -63.83 31.89 50.36
C ALA A 149 -62.42 31.27 50.32
N ALA A 150 -62.22 30.23 51.13
CA ALA A 150 -60.99 29.43 51.12
C ALA A 150 -60.81 28.71 49.76
N PRO A 151 -59.58 28.65 49.20
CA PRO A 151 -59.30 27.90 47.99
C PRO A 151 -59.56 26.41 48.23
N SER A 152 -60.56 25.84 47.55
CA SER A 152 -61.08 24.49 47.80
C SER A 152 -60.85 23.51 46.65
N GLY A 153 -60.29 23.97 45.52
CA GLY A 153 -59.85 23.12 44.41
C GLY A 153 -58.43 22.57 44.60
N ASN A 154 -58.22 21.28 44.29
CA ASN A 154 -56.88 20.72 44.08
C ASN A 154 -56.51 20.84 42.58
N PRO A 155 -55.72 21.86 42.16
CA PRO A 155 -55.44 22.12 40.75
C PRO A 155 -54.68 20.97 40.08
N LEU A 156 -53.95 20.16 40.86
CA LEU A 156 -53.19 19.01 40.37
C LEU A 156 -54.10 17.96 39.72
N ARG A 157 -55.41 17.90 40.04
CA ARG A 157 -56.31 16.89 39.47
C ARG A 157 -56.40 16.95 37.94
N VAL A 158 -56.31 18.13 37.34
CA VAL A 158 -56.34 18.30 35.88
C VAL A 158 -54.98 17.94 35.25
N LEU A 159 -53.88 18.17 35.97
CA LEU A 159 -52.53 17.80 35.53
C LEU A 159 -52.26 16.28 35.61
N ARG A 160 -53.05 15.52 36.38
CA ARG A 160 -52.83 14.07 36.59
C ARG A 160 -52.76 13.28 35.29
N SER A 161 -53.69 13.46 34.36
CA SER A 161 -53.71 12.66 33.12
C SER A 161 -52.51 12.92 32.19
N PRO A 162 -52.13 14.17 31.84
CA PRO A 162 -50.94 14.38 31.03
C PRO A 162 -49.63 14.05 31.77
N ALA A 163 -49.56 14.24 33.10
CA ALA A 163 -48.40 13.83 33.89
C ALA A 163 -48.22 12.30 33.95
N VAL A 164 -49.30 11.54 34.16
CA VAL A 164 -49.28 10.07 34.10
C VAL A 164 -48.90 9.58 32.71
N LEU A 165 -49.37 10.23 31.64
CA LEU A 165 -48.97 9.90 30.28
C LEU A 165 -47.46 10.14 30.03
N CYS A 166 -46.93 11.29 30.47
CA CYS A 166 -45.48 11.56 30.40
C CYS A 166 -44.67 10.51 31.20
N LEU A 167 -45.12 10.16 32.40
CA LEU A 167 -44.47 9.17 33.24
C LEU A 167 -44.51 7.76 32.61
N ALA A 168 -45.63 7.38 32.00
CA ALA A 168 -45.77 6.10 31.29
C ALA A 168 -44.82 6.04 30.07
N ILE A 169 -44.68 7.14 29.33
CA ILE A 169 -43.77 7.22 28.17
C ILE A 169 -42.30 7.22 28.63
N LEU A 170 -41.97 7.91 29.73
CA LEU A 170 -40.64 7.84 30.33
C LEU A 170 -40.32 6.42 30.83
N ALA A 171 -41.27 5.74 31.46
CA ALA A 171 -41.12 4.35 31.87
C ALA A 171 -40.94 3.42 30.66
N ALA A 172 -41.70 3.61 29.58
CA ALA A 172 -41.52 2.87 28.33
C ALA A 172 -40.13 3.10 27.71
N TRP A 173 -39.61 4.34 27.77
CA TRP A 173 -38.24 4.67 27.37
C TRP A 173 -37.19 3.93 28.19
N LEU A 174 -37.33 3.90 29.52
CA LEU A 174 -36.39 3.20 30.41
C LEU A 174 -36.44 1.68 30.23
N ILE A 175 -37.64 1.10 30.12
CA ILE A 175 -37.86 -0.32 29.84
C ILE A 175 -37.26 -0.69 28.49
N TYR A 176 -37.49 0.13 27.45
CA TYR A 176 -36.95 -0.11 26.12
C TYR A 176 -35.43 0.02 26.09
N ALA A 177 -34.85 1.06 26.70
CA ALA A 177 -33.40 1.23 26.78
C ALA A 177 -32.70 0.11 27.56
N TRP A 178 -33.39 -0.55 28.50
CA TRP A 178 -32.88 -1.71 29.25
C TRP A 178 -33.02 -3.04 28.49
N LEU A 179 -34.10 -3.21 27.70
CA LEU A 179 -34.35 -4.44 26.92
C LEU A 179 -33.75 -4.42 25.51
N ALA A 180 -33.44 -3.25 24.94
CA ALA A 180 -32.98 -3.14 23.57
C ALA A 180 -31.58 -3.77 23.40
N PRO A 181 -31.37 -4.67 22.41
CA PRO A 181 -30.06 -5.26 22.12
C PRO A 181 -29.10 -4.28 21.43
N LYS A 182 -29.49 -3.01 21.27
CA LYS A 182 -28.86 -1.98 20.46
C LYS A 182 -28.82 -0.65 21.24
N PRO A 183 -27.75 0.16 21.13
CA PRO A 183 -27.63 1.42 21.86
C PRO A 183 -28.55 2.51 21.27
N VAL A 184 -29.59 2.88 22.02
CA VAL A 184 -30.60 3.89 21.63
C VAL A 184 -30.00 5.25 21.27
N GLY A 185 -28.90 5.65 21.92
CA GLY A 185 -28.25 6.94 21.68
C GLY A 185 -27.72 7.13 20.24
N ALA A 186 -27.43 6.05 19.52
CA ALA A 186 -27.01 6.12 18.12
C ALA A 186 -28.17 6.53 17.19
N SER A 187 -29.35 5.94 17.37
CA SER A 187 -30.56 6.30 16.62
C SER A 187 -30.98 7.75 16.86
N LEU A 188 -30.98 8.20 18.12
CA LEU A 188 -31.28 9.59 18.45
C LEU A 188 -30.29 10.57 17.80
N ALA A 189 -28.99 10.29 17.89
CA ALA A 189 -27.97 11.14 17.27
C ALA A 189 -28.15 11.22 15.74
N ARG A 190 -28.42 10.10 15.07
CA ARG A 190 -28.68 10.04 13.61
C ARG A 190 -29.94 10.83 13.22
N MET A 191 -30.99 10.76 14.04
CA MET A 191 -32.23 11.51 13.81
C MET A 191 -32.02 13.04 13.89
N PHE A 192 -31.10 13.50 14.75
CA PHE A 192 -30.65 14.90 14.82
C PHE A 192 -29.47 15.22 13.88
N GLY A 193 -29.27 14.42 12.81
CA GLY A 193 -28.32 14.72 11.74
C GLY A 193 -26.86 14.33 11.99
N ALA A 194 -26.54 13.65 13.10
CA ALA A 194 -25.18 13.16 13.31
C ALA A 194 -24.86 12.01 12.34
N ASN A 195 -23.78 12.13 11.58
CA ASN A 195 -23.30 11.10 10.66
C ASN A 195 -22.64 9.92 11.41
N ARG A 196 -23.46 9.13 12.12
CA ARG A 196 -23.06 7.90 12.80
C ARG A 196 -23.60 6.68 12.06
N ALA A 197 -22.83 5.59 12.11
CA ALA A 197 -23.31 4.28 11.66
C ALA A 197 -24.60 3.88 12.39
N ALA A 198 -25.44 3.08 11.74
CA ALA A 198 -26.64 2.52 12.37
C ALA A 198 -26.25 1.67 13.59
N PRO A 199 -27.07 1.65 14.66
CA PRO A 199 -26.78 0.78 15.81
C PRO A 199 -26.84 -0.69 15.40
N SER A 200 -25.72 -1.39 15.57
CA SER A 200 -25.62 -2.84 15.45
C SER A 200 -25.74 -3.50 16.84
N ALA A 201 -26.34 -4.68 16.88
CA ALA A 201 -26.27 -5.59 18.02
C ALA A 201 -24.99 -6.46 17.96
N THR A 202 -24.34 -6.51 16.79
CA THR A 202 -23.08 -7.22 16.55
C THR A 202 -21.93 -6.22 16.45
N TRP A 203 -20.89 -6.41 17.27
CA TRP A 203 -19.63 -5.66 17.22
C TRP A 203 -18.54 -6.53 16.59
N ILE A 204 -17.74 -5.94 15.70
CA ILE A 204 -16.64 -6.60 15.01
C ILE A 204 -15.34 -5.87 15.38
N GLU A 205 -14.36 -6.61 15.87
CA GLU A 205 -13.05 -6.10 16.29
C GLU A 205 -11.95 -6.85 15.54
N LEU A 206 -11.08 -6.15 14.81
CA LEU A 206 -9.89 -6.75 14.20
C LEU A 206 -8.88 -7.05 15.31
N ARG A 207 -8.55 -8.33 15.51
CA ARG A 207 -7.60 -8.84 16.50
C ARG A 207 -6.20 -9.05 15.91
N ARG A 208 -6.14 -9.47 14.65
CA ARG A 208 -4.90 -9.61 13.87
C ARG A 208 -5.15 -9.12 12.44
N PRO A 209 -4.23 -8.34 11.84
CA PRO A 209 -3.05 -7.73 12.47
C PRO A 209 -3.42 -6.71 13.55
N GLN A 210 -2.53 -6.56 14.54
CA GLN A 210 -2.61 -5.53 15.57
C GLN A 210 -2.13 -4.16 15.04
N PRO A 211 -2.55 -3.04 15.65
CA PRO A 211 -1.99 -1.73 15.34
C PRO A 211 -0.48 -1.70 15.66
N GLY A 212 0.37 -1.74 14.63
CA GLY A 212 1.83 -1.81 14.74
C GLY A 212 2.46 -3.04 14.10
N ASP A 213 1.68 -4.09 13.82
CA ASP A 213 2.15 -5.22 13.02
C ASP A 213 2.47 -4.75 11.59
N VAL A 214 3.67 -5.05 11.12
CA VAL A 214 4.12 -4.73 9.76
C VAL A 214 3.77 -5.88 8.83
N LEU A 215 3.10 -5.59 7.72
CA LEU A 215 2.73 -6.58 6.72
C LEU A 215 3.63 -6.39 5.49
N HIS A 216 4.17 -7.48 4.95
CA HIS A 216 4.99 -7.43 3.73
C HIS A 216 4.28 -8.10 2.55
N ALA A 217 4.50 -7.56 1.36
CA ALA A 217 3.93 -8.10 0.13
C ALA A 217 4.50 -9.49 -0.16
N GLY A 218 3.65 -10.42 -0.60
CA GLY A 218 4.06 -11.81 -0.85
C GLY A 218 4.21 -12.69 0.39
N GLU A 219 3.84 -12.23 1.59
CA GLU A 219 3.72 -13.09 2.77
C GLU A 219 2.25 -13.48 3.05
N PRO A 220 1.97 -14.67 3.63
CA PRO A 220 0.62 -15.06 3.98
C PRO A 220 0.10 -14.22 5.16
N LEU A 221 -1.12 -13.68 5.05
CA LEU A 221 -1.71 -12.78 6.04
C LEU A 221 -2.83 -13.46 6.83
N GLU A 222 -2.60 -13.74 8.12
CA GLU A 222 -3.66 -14.19 9.04
C GLU A 222 -4.50 -12.99 9.51
N LEU A 223 -5.77 -12.98 9.12
CA LEU A 223 -6.79 -12.04 9.59
C LEU A 223 -7.63 -12.70 10.69
N GLU A 224 -7.66 -12.08 11.87
CA GLU A 224 -8.50 -12.52 12.98
C GLU A 224 -9.50 -11.44 13.37
N PHE A 225 -10.78 -11.80 13.44
CA PHE A 225 -11.87 -10.93 13.87
C PHE A 225 -12.55 -11.52 15.11
N ALA A 226 -12.66 -10.75 16.19
CA ALA A 226 -13.50 -11.08 17.33
C ALA A 226 -14.90 -10.51 17.12
N LEU A 227 -15.92 -11.37 17.18
CA LEU A 227 -17.32 -10.99 17.13
C LEU A 227 -17.91 -10.95 18.55
N ARG A 228 -18.60 -9.85 18.88
CA ARG A 228 -19.20 -9.61 20.21
C ARG A 228 -20.65 -9.15 20.08
N GLY A 229 -21.44 -9.34 21.13
CA GLY A 229 -22.86 -8.99 21.15
C GLY A 229 -23.75 -10.14 20.67
N ARG A 230 -24.61 -9.88 19.69
CA ARG A 230 -25.52 -10.92 19.15
C ARG A 230 -24.72 -12.03 18.45
N PRO A 231 -24.94 -13.32 18.75
CA PRO A 231 -24.29 -14.41 18.04
C PRO A 231 -24.77 -14.46 16.58
N VAL A 232 -23.84 -14.74 15.67
CA VAL A 232 -24.08 -14.79 14.22
C VAL A 232 -23.51 -16.08 13.63
N GLU A 233 -24.27 -16.73 12.77
CA GLU A 233 -23.85 -18.00 12.16
C GLU A 233 -22.72 -17.77 11.15
N GLN A 234 -22.90 -16.78 10.28
CA GLN A 234 -21.98 -16.44 9.18
C GLN A 234 -21.44 -15.02 9.33
N ALA A 235 -20.14 -14.87 9.05
CA ALA A 235 -19.48 -13.61 8.82
C ALA A 235 -18.74 -13.67 7.48
N TRP A 236 -18.63 -12.53 6.80
CA TRP A 236 -18.05 -12.42 5.46
C TRP A 236 -17.01 -11.31 5.46
N LEU A 237 -15.82 -11.62 4.95
CA LEU A 237 -14.83 -10.62 4.60
C LEU A 237 -14.95 -10.32 3.11
N GLU A 238 -15.16 -9.06 2.78
CA GLU A 238 -14.92 -8.54 1.43
C GLU A 238 -13.61 -7.76 1.44
N TRP A 239 -12.72 -8.01 0.47
CA TRP A 239 -11.45 -7.30 0.36
C TRP A 239 -11.04 -7.06 -1.09
N ARG A 240 -10.16 -6.08 -1.32
CA ARG A 240 -9.59 -5.75 -2.63
C ARG A 240 -8.28 -4.95 -2.51
N PRO A 241 -7.42 -4.97 -3.53
CA PRO A 241 -6.28 -4.04 -3.61
C PRO A 241 -6.73 -2.58 -3.57
N ALA A 242 -6.09 -1.76 -2.75
CA ALA A 242 -6.43 -0.35 -2.58
C ALA A 242 -6.10 0.50 -3.81
N ALA A 243 -5.10 0.08 -4.60
CA ALA A 243 -4.71 0.69 -5.86
C ALA A 243 -5.74 0.49 -7.00
N GLU A 244 -6.63 -0.51 -6.88
CA GLU A 244 -7.60 -0.88 -7.92
C GLU A 244 -9.06 -0.74 -7.41
N PRO A 245 -9.54 0.49 -7.12
CA PRO A 245 -10.86 0.71 -6.53
C PRO A 245 -12.05 0.33 -7.43
N THR A 246 -11.80 0.08 -8.72
CA THR A 246 -12.79 -0.42 -9.70
C THR A 246 -12.87 -1.95 -9.73
N ARG A 247 -11.88 -2.67 -9.18
CA ARG A 247 -11.89 -4.14 -9.13
C ARG A 247 -12.98 -4.62 -8.19
N ALA A 248 -13.68 -5.67 -8.62
CA ALA A 248 -14.69 -6.35 -7.81
C ALA A 248 -14.04 -6.88 -6.53
N ALA A 249 -14.68 -6.64 -5.38
CA ALA A 249 -14.18 -7.14 -4.10
C ALA A 249 -14.32 -8.67 -4.03
N VAL A 250 -13.26 -9.35 -3.60
CA VAL A 250 -13.28 -10.79 -3.31
C VAL A 250 -14.03 -10.98 -2.01
N ARG A 251 -15.08 -11.82 -2.02
CA ARG A 251 -15.91 -12.10 -0.84
C ARG A 251 -15.68 -13.51 -0.35
N THR A 252 -15.14 -13.62 0.86
CA THR A 252 -14.74 -14.90 1.48
C THR A 252 -15.51 -15.10 2.80
N PRO A 253 -16.09 -16.29 3.06
CA PRO A 253 -16.70 -16.59 4.35
C PRO A 253 -15.62 -16.72 5.43
N LEU A 254 -15.89 -16.23 6.64
CA LEU A 254 -14.98 -16.35 7.77
C LEU A 254 -15.35 -17.57 8.64
N HIS A 255 -14.39 -18.46 8.84
CA HIS A 255 -14.58 -19.67 9.64
C HIS A 255 -14.39 -19.41 11.13
N ARG A 256 -15.19 -20.07 11.97
CA ARG A 256 -15.09 -19.99 13.43
C ARG A 256 -13.88 -20.77 13.91
N SER A 257 -12.96 -20.10 14.59
CA SER A 257 -11.73 -20.68 15.11
C SER A 257 -11.62 -20.37 16.60
N GLY A 258 -12.07 -21.29 17.44
CA GLY A 258 -12.11 -21.12 18.89
C GLY A 258 -13.16 -21.96 19.61
N GLY A 259 -13.04 -22.02 20.93
CA GLY A 259 -14.04 -22.65 21.81
C GLY A 259 -15.30 -21.79 21.98
N ARG A 260 -16.34 -22.33 22.64
CA ARG A 260 -17.65 -21.65 22.81
C ARG A 260 -17.62 -20.30 23.56
N ALA A 261 -16.52 -19.93 24.19
CA ALA A 261 -16.42 -18.75 25.05
C ALA A 261 -16.31 -17.42 24.27
N GLU A 262 -15.61 -17.41 23.14
CA GLU A 262 -15.45 -16.21 22.29
C GLU A 262 -15.70 -16.56 20.82
N ASP A 263 -16.42 -15.70 20.10
CA ASP A 263 -16.68 -15.92 18.67
C ASP A 263 -15.56 -15.31 17.81
N ILE A 264 -14.41 -16.00 17.83
CA ILE A 264 -13.25 -15.65 17.00
C ILE A 264 -13.41 -16.27 15.60
N ARG A 265 -13.14 -15.44 14.59
CA ARG A 265 -13.26 -15.78 13.17
C ARG A 265 -11.93 -15.53 12.48
N ARG A 266 -11.45 -16.49 11.69
CA ARG A 266 -10.16 -16.42 11.00
C ARG A 266 -10.25 -16.63 9.50
N LEU A 267 -9.32 -16.00 8.79
CA LEU A 267 -9.01 -16.25 7.39
C LEU A 267 -7.51 -16.03 7.17
N THR A 268 -6.86 -16.89 6.40
CA THR A 268 -5.50 -16.67 5.92
C THR A 268 -5.57 -16.31 4.44
N LEU A 269 -5.07 -15.14 4.07
CA LEU A 269 -4.85 -14.78 2.67
C LEU A 269 -3.53 -15.37 2.19
N ALA A 270 -3.50 -15.86 0.95
CA ALA A 270 -2.31 -16.43 0.34
C ALA A 270 -1.30 -15.33 -0.05
N PRO A 271 0.01 -15.66 -0.15
CA PRO A 271 1.06 -14.73 -0.60
C PRO A 271 0.70 -13.81 -1.77
N HIS A 272 0.10 -14.37 -2.83
CA HIS A 272 -0.24 -13.63 -4.05
C HIS A 272 -1.48 -12.74 -3.92
N GLU A 273 -2.28 -12.91 -2.86
CA GLU A 273 -3.40 -12.03 -2.52
C GLU A 273 -2.94 -10.78 -1.77
N VAL A 274 -1.78 -10.86 -1.12
CA VAL A 274 -1.14 -9.80 -0.33
C VAL A 274 -0.07 -9.08 -1.18
N ALA A 275 -0.49 -8.48 -2.30
CA ALA A 275 0.42 -7.81 -3.24
C ALA A 275 0.72 -6.33 -2.90
N GLY A 276 -0.07 -5.74 -1.99
CA GLY A 276 -0.01 -4.32 -1.61
C GLY A 276 -1.19 -3.98 -0.70
N ASP A 277 -1.38 -2.70 -0.39
CA ASP A 277 -2.45 -2.22 0.51
C ASP A 277 -3.82 -2.83 0.21
N LEU A 278 -4.51 -3.33 1.24
CA LEU A 278 -5.80 -4.01 1.10
C LEU A 278 -6.92 -3.19 1.75
N GLN A 279 -7.91 -2.77 0.96
CA GLN A 279 -9.18 -2.27 1.49
C GLN A 279 -10.04 -3.47 1.89
N PHE A 280 -10.57 -3.47 3.12
CA PHE A 280 -11.42 -4.55 3.62
C PHE A 280 -12.73 -4.06 4.24
N ARG A 281 -13.72 -4.95 4.23
CA ARG A 281 -15.07 -4.79 4.76
C ARG A 281 -15.53 -6.13 5.35
N CYS A 282 -15.43 -6.28 6.66
CA CYS A 282 -15.97 -7.43 7.38
C CYS A 282 -17.44 -7.15 7.75
N THR A 283 -18.34 -8.08 7.45
CA THR A 283 -19.77 -8.00 7.78
C THR A 283 -20.22 -9.24 8.54
N ALA A 284 -20.99 -9.04 9.61
CA ALA A 284 -21.41 -10.11 10.50
C ALA A 284 -22.79 -9.76 11.09
N GLY A 285 -23.86 -10.35 10.56
CA GLY A 285 -25.23 -9.99 10.91
C GLY A 285 -25.55 -8.53 10.55
N ASP A 286 -25.76 -7.70 11.58
CA ASP A 286 -25.96 -6.25 11.46
C ASP A 286 -24.68 -5.43 11.75
N GLY A 287 -23.59 -6.07 12.13
CA GLY A 287 -22.28 -5.44 12.33
C GLY A 287 -21.51 -5.28 11.02
N GLU A 288 -20.79 -4.17 10.89
CA GLU A 288 -19.89 -3.88 9.77
C GLU A 288 -18.62 -3.20 10.29
N LEU A 289 -17.45 -3.67 9.85
CA LEU A 289 -16.14 -3.06 10.08
C LEU A 289 -15.45 -2.85 8.74
N ARG A 290 -14.91 -1.66 8.52
CA ARG A 290 -14.15 -1.30 7.31
C ARG A 290 -12.78 -0.75 7.71
N GLY A 291 -11.78 -0.98 6.86
CA GLY A 291 -10.44 -0.43 7.08
C GLY A 291 -9.54 -0.61 5.86
N VAL A 292 -8.28 -0.19 6.03
CA VAL A 292 -7.19 -0.41 5.08
C VAL A 292 -6.05 -1.07 5.84
N LEU A 293 -5.60 -2.23 5.37
CA LEU A 293 -4.39 -2.88 5.84
C LEU A 293 -3.24 -2.35 4.99
N ARG A 294 -2.24 -1.75 5.63
CA ARG A 294 -1.05 -1.24 4.94
C ARG A 294 -0.05 -2.37 4.75
N VAL A 295 0.43 -2.55 3.52
CA VAL A 295 1.35 -3.62 3.15
C VAL A 295 2.59 -3.00 2.52
N GLN A 296 3.73 -3.19 3.19
CA GLN A 296 5.03 -2.75 2.69
C GLN A 296 5.48 -3.64 1.53
N PRO A 297 6.22 -3.10 0.55
CA PRO A 297 6.87 -3.95 -0.45
C PRO A 297 7.84 -4.91 0.24
N ARG A 298 7.98 -6.11 -0.31
CA ARG A 298 9.09 -7.00 0.06
C ARG A 298 10.39 -6.37 -0.44
N PRO A 299 11.42 -6.19 0.41
CA PRO A 299 12.70 -5.62 -0.01
C PRO A 299 13.30 -6.44 -1.15
N ASP A 300 13.65 -5.76 -2.24
CA ASP A 300 14.19 -6.34 -3.47
C ASP A 300 15.02 -5.29 -4.23
N ILE A 301 15.90 -5.74 -5.11
CA ILE A 301 16.84 -4.90 -5.87
C ILE A 301 16.20 -4.52 -7.21
N ALA A 302 15.88 -3.24 -7.37
CA ALA A 302 15.23 -2.73 -8.58
C ALA A 302 16.22 -2.46 -9.73
N ARG A 303 17.46 -2.07 -9.41
CA ARG A 303 18.50 -1.76 -10.42
C ARG A 303 19.91 -1.92 -9.85
N TRP A 304 20.81 -2.46 -10.69
CA TRP A 304 22.25 -2.43 -10.49
C TRP A 304 22.90 -1.27 -11.27
N GLN A 305 23.92 -0.64 -10.68
CA GLN A 305 24.83 0.28 -11.35
C GLN A 305 26.27 -0.03 -10.90
N ILE A 306 27.05 -0.68 -11.78
CA ILE A 306 28.39 -1.17 -11.45
C ILE A 306 29.40 -0.44 -12.35
N GLN A 307 30.20 0.43 -11.76
CA GLN A 307 31.30 1.11 -12.45
C GLN A 307 32.60 0.36 -12.21
N ILE A 308 33.24 -0.08 -13.30
CA ILE A 308 34.50 -0.83 -13.28
C ILE A 308 35.62 0.13 -13.69
N THR A 309 36.60 0.33 -12.81
CA THR A 309 37.84 1.06 -13.10
C THR A 309 38.97 0.04 -13.21
N PRO A 310 39.46 -0.28 -14.43
CA PRO A 310 40.59 -1.19 -14.62
C PRO A 310 41.89 -0.66 -13.96
N PRO A 311 42.88 -1.54 -13.71
CA PRO A 311 44.22 -1.11 -13.32
C PRO A 311 44.80 -0.08 -14.31
N ALA A 312 45.38 1.00 -13.77
CA ALA A 312 45.83 2.14 -14.58
C ALA A 312 46.88 1.79 -15.66
N TYR A 313 47.68 0.73 -15.44
CA TYR A 313 48.68 0.28 -16.41
C TYR A 313 48.06 -0.27 -17.70
N LEU A 314 46.84 -0.82 -17.66
CA LEU A 314 46.16 -1.30 -18.87
C LEU A 314 45.78 -0.15 -19.83
N GLY A 315 45.75 1.10 -19.37
CA GLY A 315 45.33 2.25 -20.17
C GLY A 315 43.85 2.23 -20.60
N LEU A 316 43.06 1.28 -20.07
CA LEU A 316 41.64 1.12 -20.39
C LEU A 316 40.80 2.16 -19.64
N PRO A 317 39.80 2.78 -20.29
CA PRO A 317 38.87 3.68 -19.62
C PRO A 317 38.00 2.92 -18.62
N ALA A 318 37.47 3.62 -17.62
CA ALA A 318 36.44 3.07 -16.76
C ALA A 318 35.16 2.79 -17.56
N SER A 319 34.53 1.64 -17.30
CA SER A 319 33.27 1.23 -17.92
C SER A 319 32.14 1.19 -16.88
N THR A 320 30.89 1.12 -17.33
CA THR A 320 29.73 0.92 -16.46
C THR A 320 28.86 -0.18 -17.04
N THR A 321 28.38 -1.08 -16.18
CA THR A 321 27.46 -2.17 -16.52
C THR A 321 26.33 -2.24 -15.50
N ALA A 322 25.22 -2.85 -15.91
CA ALA A 322 24.14 -3.28 -15.02
C ALA A 322 24.11 -4.81 -14.84
N ASP A 323 25.00 -5.54 -15.53
CA ASP A 323 25.18 -6.98 -15.37
C ASP A 323 25.96 -7.28 -14.08
N PRO A 324 25.39 -8.02 -13.11
CA PRO A 324 26.09 -8.40 -11.89
C PRO A 324 27.08 -9.56 -12.08
N GLU A 325 27.08 -10.25 -13.22
CA GLU A 325 28.10 -11.25 -13.55
C GLU A 325 29.36 -10.55 -14.07
N LEU A 326 30.38 -10.42 -13.21
CA LEU A 326 31.53 -9.56 -13.48
C LEU A 326 32.72 -10.32 -14.06
N ARG A 327 33.36 -9.74 -15.08
CA ARG A 327 34.67 -10.16 -15.60
C ARG A 327 35.64 -8.99 -15.48
N LEU A 328 36.66 -9.18 -14.66
CA LEU A 328 37.56 -8.12 -14.20
C LEU A 328 39.02 -8.50 -14.45
N TRP A 329 39.88 -7.50 -14.45
CA TRP A 329 41.33 -7.69 -14.36
C TRP A 329 41.77 -7.67 -12.89
N GLN A 330 42.83 -8.41 -12.56
CA GLN A 330 43.41 -8.38 -11.21
C GLN A 330 43.77 -6.95 -10.78
N GLY A 331 43.31 -6.55 -9.60
CA GLY A 331 43.49 -5.20 -9.06
C GLY A 331 42.49 -4.15 -9.58
N ALA A 332 41.52 -4.54 -10.41
CA ALA A 332 40.44 -3.65 -10.82
C ALA A 332 39.65 -3.15 -9.60
N ARG A 333 39.23 -1.88 -9.65
CA ARG A 333 38.40 -1.26 -8.61
C ARG A 333 36.97 -1.14 -9.13
N VAL A 334 36.05 -1.79 -8.45
CA VAL A 334 34.62 -1.76 -8.76
C VAL A 334 33.93 -0.85 -7.75
N HIS A 335 33.22 0.16 -8.24
CA HIS A 335 32.22 0.89 -7.48
C HIS A 335 30.86 0.27 -7.82
N LEU A 336 30.34 -0.50 -6.87
CA LEU A 336 29.07 -1.22 -6.98
C LEU A 336 28.02 -0.42 -6.23
N ALA A 337 26.96 -0.01 -6.93
CA ALA A 337 25.78 0.60 -6.35
C ALA A 337 24.52 -0.15 -6.80
N PHE A 338 23.48 -0.11 -5.97
CA PHE A 338 22.16 -0.60 -6.34
C PHE A 338 21.06 0.27 -5.75
N ASP A 339 19.93 0.32 -6.46
CA ASP A 339 18.70 0.97 -6.04
C ASP A 339 17.68 -0.14 -5.66
N ALA A 340 17.09 -0.06 -4.47
CA ALA A 340 16.09 -1.00 -3.97
C ALA A 340 14.65 -0.48 -4.11
N ASN A 341 13.66 -1.38 -4.07
CA ASN A 341 12.24 -1.00 -4.05
C ASN A 341 11.76 -0.46 -2.69
N ALA A 342 12.54 -0.68 -1.63
CA ALA A 342 12.31 -0.28 -0.24
C ALA A 342 13.50 0.52 0.30
N GLU A 343 13.33 1.19 1.44
CA GLU A 343 14.45 1.81 2.15
C GLU A 343 15.41 0.75 2.69
N ILE A 344 16.71 1.04 2.66
CA ILE A 344 17.79 0.10 2.99
C ILE A 344 18.29 0.33 4.42
N ARG A 345 18.39 -0.76 5.18
CA ARG A 345 19.08 -0.87 6.46
C ARG A 345 20.13 -1.97 6.40
N ASP A 346 21.23 -1.73 7.11
CA ASP A 346 22.33 -2.66 7.34
C ASP A 346 22.80 -3.44 6.11
N ALA A 347 22.94 -2.73 4.98
CA ALA A 347 23.46 -3.30 3.75
C ALA A 347 24.90 -3.80 3.92
N VAL A 348 25.12 -5.04 3.51
CA VAL A 348 26.41 -5.74 3.53
C VAL A 348 26.63 -6.37 2.16
N PHE A 349 27.75 -6.04 1.54
CA PHE A 349 28.29 -6.76 0.40
C PHE A 349 29.06 -7.98 0.90
N VAL A 350 28.75 -9.15 0.37
CA VAL A 350 29.40 -10.41 0.75
C VAL A 350 30.11 -10.99 -0.46
N PHE A 351 31.39 -11.30 -0.31
CA PHE A 351 32.21 -11.93 -1.35
C PHE A 351 32.91 -13.16 -0.80
N ARG A 352 32.83 -14.26 -1.55
CA ARG A 352 33.33 -15.59 -1.20
C ARG A 352 34.26 -16.10 -2.29
N SER A 353 35.57 -16.07 -2.02
CA SER A 353 36.61 -16.77 -2.79
C SER A 353 37.03 -18.03 -2.02
N ASP A 354 38.28 -18.10 -1.54
CA ASP A 354 38.76 -19.11 -0.59
C ASP A 354 38.13 -18.94 0.81
N ARG A 355 37.82 -17.69 1.16
CA ARG A 355 37.18 -17.24 2.41
C ARG A 355 36.00 -16.33 2.11
N GLU A 356 35.06 -16.26 3.05
CA GLU A 356 34.00 -15.26 3.02
C GLU A 356 34.48 -13.93 3.63
N THR A 357 34.18 -12.83 2.96
CA THR A 357 34.43 -11.46 3.40
C THR A 357 33.12 -10.68 3.36
N ARG A 358 32.85 -9.89 4.40
CA ARG A 358 31.60 -9.17 4.59
C ARG A 358 31.94 -7.69 4.81
N THR A 359 31.53 -6.84 3.88
CA THR A 359 31.84 -5.39 3.88
C THR A 359 30.55 -4.60 3.99
N ARG A 360 30.44 -3.73 5.00
CA ARG A 360 29.29 -2.83 5.12
C ARG A 360 29.26 -1.83 3.96
N MET A 361 28.09 -1.67 3.36
CA MET A 361 27.86 -0.70 2.29
C MET A 361 27.42 0.65 2.87
N THR A 362 27.71 1.72 2.15
CA THR A 362 27.21 3.07 2.48
C THR A 362 25.82 3.24 1.88
N VAL A 363 24.80 3.41 2.72
CA VAL A 363 23.47 3.85 2.30
C VAL A 363 23.49 5.37 2.13
N GLU A 364 22.98 5.86 1.01
CA GLU A 364 22.98 7.27 0.66
C GLU A 364 21.95 8.05 1.51
N PRO A 365 22.34 9.06 2.31
CA PRO A 365 21.37 9.77 3.17
C PRO A 365 20.33 10.58 2.39
N SER A 366 20.64 11.00 1.16
CA SER A 366 19.72 11.74 0.29
C SER A 366 18.73 10.84 -0.45
N ASP A 367 19.06 9.56 -0.62
CA ASP A 367 18.18 8.51 -1.15
C ASP A 367 18.40 7.20 -0.37
N PRO A 368 17.62 6.96 0.70
CA PRO A 368 17.79 5.79 1.55
C PRO A 368 17.48 4.46 0.85
N ARG A 369 17.06 4.47 -0.42
CA ARG A 369 16.89 3.27 -1.25
C ARG A 369 18.13 2.89 -2.03
N ARG A 370 19.20 3.70 -1.95
CA ARG A 370 20.44 3.49 -2.69
C ARG A 370 21.57 3.12 -1.74
N ALA A 371 22.25 2.01 -2.03
CA ALA A 371 23.45 1.58 -1.31
C ALA A 371 24.63 1.41 -2.25
N SER A 372 25.85 1.70 -1.77
CA SER A 372 27.07 1.55 -2.57
C SER A 372 28.28 1.08 -1.77
N VAL A 373 29.23 0.46 -2.46
CA VAL A 373 30.53 0.07 -1.92
C VAL A 373 31.59 0.14 -3.02
N THR A 374 32.82 0.50 -2.66
CA THR A 374 33.95 0.55 -3.62
C THR A 374 35.02 -0.43 -3.18
N LEU A 375 35.25 -1.47 -3.97
CA LEU A 375 36.14 -2.59 -3.62
C LEU A 375 37.16 -2.90 -4.73
N PRO A 376 38.38 -3.31 -4.35
CA PRO A 376 39.33 -3.97 -5.23
C PRO A 376 38.95 -5.45 -5.42
N PHE A 377 39.28 -6.05 -6.56
CA PHE A 377 39.22 -7.50 -6.73
C PHE A 377 40.54 -8.06 -7.27
N ASP A 378 41.12 -8.98 -6.49
CA ASP A 378 42.42 -9.61 -6.79
C ASP A 378 42.30 -11.14 -7.08
N GLU A 379 41.12 -11.72 -6.81
CA GLU A 379 40.78 -13.16 -6.88
C GLU A 379 39.36 -13.36 -7.46
N SER A 380 39.13 -14.44 -8.22
CA SER A 380 37.78 -14.86 -8.65
C SER A 380 36.97 -15.42 -7.47
N GLY A 381 35.64 -15.32 -7.53
CA GLY A 381 34.74 -15.83 -6.49
C GLY A 381 33.26 -15.68 -6.83
N ARG A 382 32.42 -15.72 -5.81
CA ARG A 382 31.00 -15.37 -5.92
C ARG A 382 30.64 -14.27 -4.93
N TRP A 383 29.66 -13.45 -5.27
CA TRP A 383 29.19 -12.36 -4.41
C TRP A 383 27.67 -12.27 -4.36
N TRP A 384 27.17 -11.62 -3.32
CA TRP A 384 25.78 -11.22 -3.16
C TRP A 384 25.71 -9.99 -2.24
N VAL A 385 24.53 -9.41 -2.09
CA VAL A 385 24.26 -8.39 -1.07
C VAL A 385 23.19 -8.89 -0.11
N GLU A 386 23.32 -8.50 1.14
CA GLU A 386 22.33 -8.71 2.20
C GLU A 386 21.92 -7.34 2.73
N PHE A 387 20.63 -7.10 2.91
CA PHE A 387 20.11 -5.90 3.56
C PHE A 387 18.74 -6.17 4.17
N SER A 388 18.25 -5.25 4.98
CA SER A 388 16.89 -5.25 5.52
C SER A 388 16.20 -3.90 5.28
N ASP A 389 14.92 -3.80 5.61
CA ASP A 389 14.17 -2.55 5.57
C ASP A 389 14.10 -1.85 6.95
N PRO A 390 13.45 -0.67 7.09
CA PRO A 390 13.31 0.04 8.36
C PRO A 390 12.60 -0.75 9.47
N TRP A 391 11.91 -1.84 9.14
CA TRP A 391 11.20 -2.72 10.07
C TRP A 391 11.99 -4.01 10.39
N GLY A 392 13.18 -4.16 9.81
CA GLY A 392 14.06 -5.31 10.03
C GLY A 392 13.73 -6.52 9.16
N TYR A 393 12.86 -6.39 8.16
CA TYR A 393 12.55 -7.49 7.25
C TYR A 393 13.69 -7.69 6.24
N PRO A 394 14.28 -8.89 6.12
CA PRO A 394 15.46 -9.12 5.30
C PRO A 394 15.14 -9.35 3.81
N PHE A 395 16.05 -8.91 2.94
CA PHE A 395 16.14 -9.36 1.56
C PHE A 395 16.57 -10.85 1.53
N ARG A 396 15.59 -11.76 1.43
CA ARG A 396 15.84 -13.23 1.45
C ARG A 396 16.28 -13.81 0.10
N ASP A 397 16.02 -13.13 -1.02
CA ASP A 397 16.25 -13.66 -2.37
C ASP A 397 17.62 -13.22 -2.92
N SER A 398 18.67 -13.30 -2.09
CA SER A 398 20.03 -12.89 -2.44
C SER A 398 20.64 -13.82 -3.50
N GLN A 399 20.45 -13.49 -4.78
CA GLN A 399 21.07 -14.20 -5.88
C GLN A 399 22.60 -14.09 -5.78
N SER A 400 23.28 -15.24 -5.93
CA SER A 400 24.74 -15.30 -5.90
C SER A 400 25.33 -15.20 -7.30
N HIS A 401 26.02 -14.10 -7.56
CA HIS A 401 26.63 -13.75 -8.84
C HIS A 401 28.08 -14.21 -8.91
N ALA A 402 28.57 -14.57 -10.09
CA ALA A 402 29.98 -14.89 -10.30
C ALA A 402 30.80 -13.62 -10.54
N LEU A 403 32.06 -13.67 -10.12
CA LEU A 403 33.07 -12.65 -10.39
C LEU A 403 34.34 -13.37 -10.80
N ASP A 404 34.74 -13.18 -12.06
CA ASP A 404 35.93 -13.79 -12.64
C ASP A 404 37.05 -12.74 -12.78
N VAL A 405 38.15 -12.94 -12.07
CA VAL A 405 39.36 -12.10 -12.13
C VAL A 405 40.40 -12.75 -13.02
N ARG A 406 40.59 -12.17 -14.20
CA ARG A 406 41.70 -12.50 -15.08
C ARG A 406 43.01 -12.01 -14.46
N THR A 407 43.88 -12.96 -14.15
CA THR A 407 45.25 -12.69 -13.70
C THR A 407 46.12 -12.32 -14.90
N ASP A 408 46.91 -11.26 -14.71
CA ASP A 408 47.93 -10.78 -15.63
C ASP A 408 49.04 -11.84 -15.84
N ARG A 409 49.48 -12.04 -17.08
CA ARG A 409 50.47 -13.08 -17.42
C ARG A 409 51.78 -12.43 -17.85
N PRO A 410 52.94 -13.04 -17.51
CA PRO A 410 54.20 -12.56 -18.06
C PRO A 410 54.21 -12.69 -19.59
N PRO A 411 54.85 -11.76 -20.31
CA PRO A 411 55.02 -11.84 -21.76
C PRO A 411 55.52 -13.21 -22.22
N ARG A 412 54.97 -13.73 -23.31
CA ARG A 412 55.45 -14.97 -23.93
C ARG A 412 56.45 -14.63 -25.03
N VAL A 413 57.69 -15.08 -24.88
CA VAL A 413 58.76 -14.92 -25.86
C VAL A 413 59.05 -16.27 -26.52
N THR A 414 58.85 -16.38 -27.83
CA THR A 414 59.08 -17.61 -28.61
C THR A 414 60.11 -17.33 -29.70
N LEU A 415 61.14 -18.17 -29.85
CA LEU A 415 62.14 -17.98 -30.91
C LEU A 415 61.52 -18.22 -32.29
N VAL A 416 61.84 -17.35 -33.24
CA VAL A 416 61.40 -17.42 -34.66
C VAL A 416 62.58 -17.72 -35.57
N SER A 417 63.73 -17.10 -35.33
CA SER A 417 64.97 -17.33 -36.08
C SER A 417 66.18 -17.33 -35.13
N PRO A 418 67.02 -18.39 -35.09
CA PRO A 418 66.80 -19.66 -35.78
C PRO A 418 65.53 -20.36 -35.27
N ALA A 419 64.93 -21.21 -36.09
CA ALA A 419 63.77 -21.99 -35.66
C ALA A 419 64.17 -22.91 -34.49
N GLU A 420 63.25 -23.13 -33.55
CA GLU A 420 63.53 -23.87 -32.30
C GLU A 420 64.11 -25.29 -32.54
N GLN A 421 63.82 -25.90 -33.69
CA GLN A 421 64.36 -27.22 -34.09
C GLN A 421 65.83 -27.18 -34.56
N ASP A 422 66.26 -26.03 -35.10
CA ASP A 422 67.62 -25.74 -35.60
C ASP A 422 68.50 -25.09 -34.51
N ALA A 423 67.89 -24.53 -33.46
CA ALA A 423 68.52 -23.94 -32.29
C ALA A 423 69.21 -24.96 -31.35
N ARG A 424 69.87 -25.99 -31.91
CA ARG A 424 70.51 -27.06 -31.15
C ARG A 424 71.85 -26.62 -30.57
N ASP A 425 71.78 -26.14 -29.34
CA ASP A 425 72.87 -25.73 -28.44
C ASP A 425 73.77 -24.59 -28.94
N VAL A 426 74.26 -24.64 -30.18
CA VAL A 426 75.24 -23.71 -30.76
C VAL A 426 74.76 -23.17 -32.11
N VAL A 427 74.58 -21.85 -32.17
CA VAL A 427 74.10 -21.08 -33.32
C VAL A 427 75.27 -20.26 -33.88
N ASP A 428 75.62 -20.51 -35.14
CA ASP A 428 76.63 -19.73 -35.85
C ASP A 428 76.03 -18.43 -36.40
N VAL A 429 76.50 -17.28 -35.89
CA VAL A 429 75.93 -15.96 -36.23
C VAL A 429 76.22 -15.51 -37.66
N GLU A 430 77.20 -16.13 -38.34
CA GLU A 430 77.44 -15.90 -39.78
C GLU A 430 76.49 -16.73 -40.67
N ARG A 431 75.92 -17.82 -40.13
CA ARG A 431 74.99 -18.71 -40.87
C ARG A 431 73.53 -18.31 -40.68
N VAL A 432 73.19 -17.76 -39.52
CA VAL A 432 71.82 -17.29 -39.22
C VAL A 432 71.74 -15.78 -39.50
N GLY A 433 71.20 -15.37 -40.65
CA GLY A 433 71.17 -13.97 -41.05
C GLY A 433 70.48 -13.00 -40.06
N ARG A 434 69.54 -13.49 -39.25
CA ARG A 434 68.80 -12.70 -38.25
C ARG A 434 68.48 -13.54 -37.01
N LEU A 435 68.74 -13.00 -35.83
CA LEU A 435 68.14 -13.51 -34.59
C LEU A 435 66.79 -12.81 -34.40
N ALA A 436 65.72 -13.57 -34.24
CA ALA A 436 64.36 -13.04 -34.07
C ALA A 436 63.51 -13.89 -33.12
N ALA A 437 62.60 -13.23 -32.40
CA ALA A 437 61.63 -13.83 -31.50
C ALA A 437 60.26 -13.16 -31.67
N ALA A 438 59.20 -13.99 -31.62
CA ALA A 438 57.83 -13.53 -31.47
C ALA A 438 57.56 -13.27 -29.99
N VAL A 439 57.30 -12.01 -29.65
CA VAL A 439 56.84 -11.58 -28.33
C VAL A 439 55.34 -11.35 -28.41
N ALA A 440 54.58 -12.02 -27.55
CA ALA A 440 53.15 -11.84 -27.40
C ALA A 440 52.80 -11.66 -25.93
N ASP A 441 51.95 -10.71 -25.61
CA ASP A 441 51.52 -10.39 -24.26
C ASP A 441 50.02 -10.07 -24.27
N ASP A 442 49.31 -10.38 -23.20
CA ASP A 442 47.90 -10.01 -23.04
C ASP A 442 47.71 -8.60 -22.45
N VAL A 443 48.83 -8.00 -22.02
CA VAL A 443 49.01 -6.59 -21.63
C VAL A 443 49.99 -5.91 -22.62
N ARG A 444 50.42 -4.67 -22.33
CA ARG A 444 51.31 -3.88 -23.20
C ARG A 444 52.78 -4.11 -22.85
N ILE A 445 53.53 -4.66 -23.80
CA ILE A 445 55.00 -4.77 -23.76
C ILE A 445 55.64 -3.37 -23.71
N THR A 446 56.58 -3.15 -22.78
CA THR A 446 57.33 -1.90 -22.61
C THR A 446 58.74 -1.95 -23.19
N SER A 447 59.40 -3.11 -23.10
CA SER A 447 60.73 -3.34 -23.63
C SER A 447 60.85 -4.76 -24.13
N ALA A 448 61.56 -4.96 -25.24
CA ALA A 448 62.03 -6.26 -25.67
C ALA A 448 63.53 -6.13 -25.93
N LEU A 449 64.34 -6.96 -25.28
CA LEU A 449 65.79 -6.87 -25.28
C LEU A 449 66.39 -8.18 -25.80
N LEU A 450 67.44 -8.13 -26.62
CA LEU A 450 68.37 -9.24 -26.72
C LEU A 450 69.42 -9.07 -25.62
N VAL A 451 69.53 -10.06 -24.73
CA VAL A 451 70.57 -10.12 -23.71
C VAL A 451 71.66 -11.06 -24.17
N ILE A 452 72.92 -10.65 -24.01
CA ILE A 452 74.11 -11.41 -24.42
C ILE A 452 75.09 -11.45 -23.25
N LEU A 453 75.44 -12.64 -22.80
CA LEU A 453 76.40 -12.90 -21.74
C LEU A 453 77.72 -13.42 -22.34
N ARG A 454 78.81 -12.69 -22.08
CA ARG A 454 80.16 -12.94 -22.59
C ARG A 454 81.13 -13.03 -21.43
N GLY A 455 81.39 -14.26 -20.98
CA GLY A 455 82.03 -14.50 -19.67
C GLY A 455 81.20 -13.88 -18.55
N GLU A 456 81.75 -12.89 -17.85
CA GLU A 456 81.06 -12.14 -16.79
C GLU A 456 80.35 -10.87 -17.29
N ARG A 457 80.49 -10.49 -18.57
CA ARG A 457 79.90 -9.25 -19.12
C ARG A 457 78.52 -9.53 -19.70
N THR A 458 77.51 -8.83 -19.19
CA THR A 458 76.15 -8.83 -19.77
C THR A 458 75.93 -7.56 -20.59
N GLU A 459 75.61 -7.73 -21.86
CA GLU A 459 75.16 -6.70 -22.78
C GLU A 459 73.65 -6.83 -22.99
N ARG A 460 72.94 -5.70 -23.15
CA ARG A 460 71.50 -5.67 -23.43
C ARG A 460 71.25 -4.73 -24.60
N ILE A 461 70.70 -5.26 -25.68
CA ILE A 461 70.39 -4.53 -26.92
C ILE A 461 68.86 -4.40 -26.99
N ASP A 462 68.35 -3.18 -27.08
CA ASP A 462 66.91 -2.96 -27.29
C ASP A 462 66.54 -3.37 -28.73
N VAL A 463 65.57 -4.26 -28.84
CA VAL A 463 65.03 -4.79 -30.11
C VAL A 463 63.57 -4.39 -30.32
N LEU A 464 62.98 -3.65 -29.38
CA LEU A 464 61.65 -3.07 -29.55
C LEU A 464 61.76 -1.81 -30.41
N GLY A 465 61.27 -1.90 -31.65
CA GLY A 465 61.20 -0.75 -32.54
C GLY A 465 60.27 0.37 -32.00
N PRO A 466 60.27 1.57 -32.60
CA PRO A 466 59.44 2.69 -32.16
C PRO A 466 57.92 2.39 -32.18
N ASN A 467 57.52 1.35 -32.91
CA ASN A 467 56.16 0.85 -32.96
C ASN A 467 55.96 -0.25 -31.89
N ALA A 468 55.84 0.16 -30.62
CA ALA A 468 55.44 -0.74 -29.56
C ALA A 468 54.02 -1.32 -29.83
N PRO A 469 53.79 -2.62 -29.57
CA PRO A 469 52.57 -3.30 -30.00
C PRO A 469 51.33 -2.84 -29.22
N THR A 470 50.16 -3.10 -29.80
CA THR A 470 48.89 -3.09 -29.06
C THR A 470 48.78 -4.38 -28.24
N ALA A 471 48.19 -4.31 -27.05
CA ALA A 471 48.01 -5.48 -26.19
C ALA A 471 47.26 -6.62 -26.91
N GLY A 472 47.75 -7.85 -26.79
CA GLY A 472 47.22 -9.04 -27.47
C GLY A 472 47.81 -9.33 -28.86
N GLU A 473 48.58 -8.41 -29.45
CA GLU A 473 49.24 -8.63 -30.74
C GLU A 473 50.64 -9.26 -30.57
N ALA A 474 50.94 -10.30 -31.35
CA ALA A 474 52.26 -10.91 -31.38
C ALA A 474 53.16 -10.16 -32.37
N ILE A 475 54.32 -9.68 -31.91
CA ILE A 475 55.30 -8.99 -32.75
C ILE A 475 56.61 -9.76 -32.87
N GLU A 476 57.19 -9.74 -34.07
CA GLU A 476 58.50 -10.32 -34.32
C GLU A 476 59.62 -9.29 -34.13
N VAL A 477 60.24 -9.29 -32.95
CA VAL A 477 61.43 -8.49 -32.66
C VAL A 477 62.68 -9.24 -33.13
N GLY A 478 63.74 -8.52 -33.50
CA GLY A 478 65.00 -9.18 -33.88
C GLY A 478 65.99 -8.27 -34.59
N LEU A 479 67.23 -8.74 -34.69
CA LEU A 479 68.38 -8.02 -35.23
C LEU A 479 69.16 -8.90 -36.21
N ALA A 480 69.85 -8.28 -37.18
CA ALA A 480 70.77 -8.99 -38.05
C ALA A 480 71.93 -9.56 -37.21
N ALA A 481 72.17 -10.87 -37.28
CA ALA A 481 73.15 -11.52 -36.41
C ALA A 481 74.59 -11.09 -36.73
N ALA A 482 74.87 -10.71 -37.99
CA ALA A 482 76.14 -10.10 -38.39
C ALA A 482 76.48 -8.82 -37.60
N GLY A 483 75.46 -8.07 -37.15
CA GLY A 483 75.61 -6.86 -36.33
C GLY A 483 76.02 -7.11 -34.88
N LEU A 484 76.17 -8.37 -34.47
CA LEU A 484 76.59 -8.72 -33.11
C LEU A 484 78.09 -8.45 -32.87
N PRO A 485 78.46 -7.87 -31.72
CA PRO A 485 79.85 -7.54 -31.39
C PRO A 485 80.64 -8.74 -30.85
N LEU A 486 80.61 -9.86 -31.56
CA LEU A 486 81.35 -11.10 -31.24
C LEU A 486 82.68 -11.18 -32.00
N GLU A 487 83.76 -11.58 -31.34
CA GLU A 487 85.03 -11.89 -32.02
C GLU A 487 85.01 -13.29 -32.65
N ILE A 488 85.86 -13.52 -33.67
CA ILE A 488 85.94 -14.83 -34.32
C ILE A 488 86.50 -15.86 -33.34
N GLY A 489 85.75 -16.94 -33.12
CA GLY A 489 86.05 -17.94 -32.10
C GLY A 489 85.55 -17.60 -30.68
N GLU A 490 84.93 -16.44 -30.47
CA GLU A 490 84.23 -16.13 -29.22
C GLU A 490 82.92 -16.93 -29.12
N THR A 491 82.60 -17.36 -27.89
CA THR A 491 81.31 -17.98 -27.57
C THR A 491 80.56 -17.08 -26.59
N ALA A 492 79.26 -16.89 -26.81
CA ALA A 492 78.40 -16.08 -25.97
C ALA A 492 77.07 -16.78 -25.72
N THR A 493 76.41 -16.47 -24.62
CA THR A 493 75.11 -17.03 -24.27
C THR A 493 74.06 -15.94 -24.43
N ALA A 494 73.05 -16.13 -25.27
CA ALA A 494 72.07 -15.09 -25.58
C ALA A 494 70.62 -15.56 -25.47
N TRP A 495 69.72 -14.65 -25.10
CA TRP A 495 68.27 -14.88 -25.02
C TRP A 495 67.51 -13.57 -25.21
N PHE A 496 66.26 -13.66 -25.63
CA PHE A 496 65.36 -12.52 -25.69
C PHE A 496 64.62 -12.38 -24.35
N GLU A 497 64.60 -11.18 -23.78
CA GLU A 497 63.78 -10.78 -22.64
C GLU A 497 62.67 -9.85 -23.13
N ALA A 498 61.43 -10.02 -22.65
CA ALA A 498 60.35 -9.07 -22.88
C ALA A 498 59.68 -8.71 -21.55
N THR A 499 59.39 -7.43 -21.38
CA THR A 499 58.88 -6.87 -20.12
C THR A 499 57.57 -6.15 -20.39
N ASP A 500 56.55 -6.41 -19.57
CA ASP A 500 55.24 -5.75 -19.64
C ASP A 500 55.27 -4.34 -18.99
N ASN A 501 54.11 -3.70 -18.83
CA ASN A 501 53.95 -2.45 -18.07
C ASN A 501 53.28 -2.63 -16.69
N ARG A 502 53.20 -3.85 -16.16
CA ARG A 502 52.40 -4.18 -14.98
C ARG A 502 52.79 -3.33 -13.77
N ALA A 503 51.77 -2.81 -13.10
CA ALA A 503 51.91 -2.09 -11.84
C ALA A 503 51.15 -2.79 -10.71
N ARG A 504 51.69 -2.71 -9.50
CA ARG A 504 50.97 -3.09 -8.29
C ARG A 504 49.79 -2.15 -8.04
N ARG A 505 48.88 -2.57 -7.18
CA ARG A 505 47.73 -1.78 -6.73
C ARG A 505 48.09 -0.45 -6.05
N ASP A 506 49.32 -0.29 -5.54
CA ASP A 506 49.85 0.99 -5.02
C ASP A 506 50.44 1.90 -6.12
N GLY A 507 50.29 1.54 -7.40
CA GLY A 507 50.79 2.26 -8.56
C GLY A 507 52.29 2.06 -8.83
N LYS A 508 53.01 1.31 -7.99
CA LYS A 508 54.43 1.05 -8.24
C LYS A 508 54.61 0.05 -9.37
N PRO A 509 55.54 0.28 -10.32
CA PRO A 509 55.91 -0.72 -11.31
C PRO A 509 56.29 -2.03 -10.62
N ALA A 510 55.72 -3.13 -11.11
CA ALA A 510 56.16 -4.49 -10.80
C ALA A 510 56.02 -5.31 -12.08
N PRO A 511 56.78 -4.94 -13.12
CA PRO A 511 56.66 -5.56 -14.41
C PRO A 511 57.04 -7.03 -14.33
N GLN A 512 56.42 -7.86 -15.15
CA GLN A 512 56.80 -9.25 -15.33
C GLN A 512 57.69 -9.36 -16.57
N THR A 513 58.63 -10.30 -16.52
CA THR A 513 59.58 -10.54 -17.60
C THR A 513 59.40 -11.95 -18.13
N GLY A 514 59.10 -12.06 -19.42
CA GLY A 514 59.21 -13.28 -20.21
C GLY A 514 60.61 -13.44 -20.76
N VAL A 515 61.09 -14.68 -20.86
CA VAL A 515 62.40 -14.99 -21.47
C VAL A 515 62.24 -16.08 -22.52
N SER A 516 63.00 -16.00 -23.61
CA SER A 516 63.11 -17.07 -24.61
C SER A 516 63.97 -18.23 -24.08
N PRO A 517 63.96 -19.39 -24.76
CA PRO A 517 65.06 -20.34 -24.65
C PRO A 517 66.41 -19.66 -24.92
N THR A 518 67.46 -20.20 -24.30
CA THR A 518 68.83 -19.69 -24.40
C THR A 518 69.56 -20.28 -25.59
N LEU A 519 70.28 -19.45 -26.34
CA LEU A 519 71.14 -19.82 -27.46
C LEU A 519 72.61 -19.67 -27.07
N THR A 520 73.48 -20.63 -27.42
CA THR A 520 74.93 -20.33 -27.46
C THR A 520 75.26 -19.78 -28.83
N LEU A 521 75.68 -18.53 -28.90
CA LEU A 521 76.13 -17.89 -30.13
C LEU A 521 77.63 -18.10 -30.31
N THR A 522 78.04 -18.44 -31.53
CA THR A 522 79.45 -18.53 -31.93
C THR A 522 79.66 -17.82 -33.25
N ARG A 523 80.82 -17.18 -33.45
CA ARG A 523 81.24 -16.65 -34.75
C ARG A 523 82.35 -17.52 -35.32
N SER A 524 82.02 -18.42 -36.24
CA SER A 524 83.00 -19.26 -36.92
C SER A 524 83.90 -18.42 -37.83
N GLN A 525 85.16 -18.85 -37.99
CA GLN A 525 86.02 -18.31 -39.03
C GLN A 525 85.54 -18.91 -40.37
N PRO A 526 85.19 -18.11 -41.39
CA PRO A 526 84.60 -18.63 -42.63
C PRO A 526 85.59 -19.60 -43.29
N THR A 527 85.10 -20.80 -43.61
CA THR A 527 85.97 -21.85 -44.13
C THR A 527 86.48 -21.41 -45.50
N PRO A 528 87.76 -21.61 -45.87
CA PRO A 528 88.27 -21.18 -47.18
C PRO A 528 87.48 -21.73 -48.39
N ALA A 529 86.76 -22.85 -48.22
CA ALA A 529 85.83 -23.39 -49.21
C ALA A 529 84.53 -22.57 -49.38
N GLU A 530 83.98 -22.01 -48.30
CA GLU A 530 82.79 -21.14 -48.34
C GLU A 530 83.16 -19.79 -49.00
N VAL A 531 84.35 -19.25 -48.73
CA VAL A 531 84.87 -18.03 -49.37
C VAL A 531 85.05 -18.22 -50.89
N ALA A 532 85.46 -19.42 -51.34
CA ALA A 532 85.59 -19.73 -52.77
C ALA A 532 84.23 -19.79 -53.49
N GLN A 533 83.20 -20.38 -52.88
CA GLN A 533 81.85 -20.46 -53.47
C GLN A 533 81.14 -19.10 -53.50
N ALA A 534 81.36 -18.24 -52.49
CA ALA A 534 80.84 -16.88 -52.49
C ALA A 534 81.44 -16.01 -53.62
N ALA A 535 82.68 -16.28 -54.02
CA ALA A 535 83.35 -15.57 -55.12
C ALA A 535 82.87 -15.99 -56.53
N GLU A 536 82.44 -17.25 -56.72
CA GLU A 536 81.85 -17.73 -57.99
C GLU A 536 80.38 -17.29 -58.19
N SER A 537 79.71 -16.80 -57.14
CA SER A 537 78.26 -16.55 -57.14
C SER A 537 77.85 -15.11 -57.49
N GLN A 538 78.78 -14.22 -57.86
CA GLN A 538 78.46 -12.86 -58.31
C GLN A 538 78.14 -12.85 -59.81
N PRO A 539 76.90 -12.58 -60.25
CA PRO A 539 76.58 -12.47 -61.67
C PRO A 539 77.07 -11.12 -62.19
N SER A 540 77.95 -11.14 -63.19
CA SER A 540 78.41 -9.93 -63.89
C SER A 540 77.24 -9.20 -64.56
N ALA A 541 76.82 -8.09 -63.97
CA ALA A 541 75.86 -7.19 -64.58
C ALA A 541 76.58 -6.08 -65.35
N GLU A 542 76.79 -6.24 -66.66
CA GLU A 542 76.95 -5.11 -67.58
C GLU A 542 76.70 -5.48 -69.06
N LEU A 543 76.02 -4.57 -69.77
CA LEU A 543 75.89 -4.37 -71.23
C LEU A 543 75.35 -5.49 -72.15
N ALA A 544 74.12 -5.26 -72.62
CA ALA A 544 73.74 -5.44 -74.03
C ALA A 544 72.65 -4.41 -74.42
N GLU A 545 73.02 -3.41 -75.22
CA GLU A 545 72.09 -2.42 -75.80
C GLU A 545 71.40 -2.98 -77.08
N ASP A 546 70.30 -2.35 -77.49
CA ASP A 546 69.73 -2.18 -78.84
C ASP A 546 70.12 -3.19 -79.96
N THR A 547 69.20 -3.71 -80.80
CA THR A 547 68.32 -2.94 -81.71
C THR A 547 67.27 -3.92 -82.40
N PRO A 548 66.52 -3.63 -83.51
CA PRO A 548 65.05 -3.51 -83.44
C PRO A 548 64.23 -4.39 -84.44
N LEU A 549 62.96 -3.99 -84.65
CA LEU A 549 62.09 -4.18 -85.84
C LEU A 549 61.31 -5.52 -86.05
N VAL A 550 60.02 -5.46 -85.69
CA VAL A 550 58.86 -5.41 -86.62
C VAL A 550 58.41 -6.65 -87.43
N GLN A 551 57.06 -6.81 -87.46
CA GLN A 551 56.16 -7.45 -88.45
C GLN A 551 55.71 -8.93 -88.31
N ARG A 552 54.39 -9.06 -88.09
CA ARG A 552 53.40 -9.91 -88.80
C ARG A 552 53.84 -11.36 -89.16
N THR A 553 53.11 -12.40 -88.71
CA THR A 553 51.84 -12.82 -89.34
C THR A 553 51.11 -13.96 -88.59
N ARG A 554 49.77 -14.06 -88.82
CA ARG A 554 48.89 -15.25 -88.97
C ARG A 554 49.47 -16.64 -88.56
N ARG A 555 48.71 -17.59 -87.97
CA ARG A 555 47.33 -18.04 -88.30
C ARG A 555 46.86 -19.14 -87.29
N ARG A 556 45.52 -19.32 -87.12
CA ARG A 556 44.70 -20.57 -86.85
C ARG A 556 45.36 -21.82 -86.20
N ALA A 557 44.68 -22.69 -85.43
CA ALA A 557 43.32 -22.86 -84.86
C ALA A 557 43.44 -24.01 -83.79
N ALA A 558 42.46 -24.49 -83.01
CA ALA A 558 40.99 -24.35 -82.88
C ALA A 558 40.62 -24.39 -81.37
N GLY A 559 39.49 -23.83 -80.89
CA GLY A 559 38.22 -24.56 -80.66
C GLY A 559 38.17 -25.16 -79.24
N GLU A 560 37.09 -25.17 -78.46
CA GLU A 560 35.69 -24.70 -78.56
C GLU A 560 35.19 -24.39 -77.12
N ASP A 561 34.23 -23.44 -77.00
CA ASP A 561 33.09 -23.32 -76.06
C ASP A 561 33.25 -23.60 -74.54
N GLY A 562 32.66 -22.82 -73.61
CA GLY A 562 31.84 -21.61 -73.73
C GLY A 562 31.40 -21.01 -72.37
N GLU A 563 31.04 -19.72 -72.42
CA GLU A 563 30.05 -18.93 -71.63
C GLU A 563 29.69 -19.30 -70.16
N GLY A 564 29.56 -18.36 -69.20
CA GLY A 564 29.64 -16.88 -69.20
C GLY A 564 29.92 -16.36 -67.77
N GLU A 565 30.47 -15.16 -67.52
CA GLU A 565 29.90 -13.81 -67.79
C GLU A 565 28.55 -13.59 -67.08
N ARG A 566 28.29 -12.53 -66.28
CA ARG A 566 28.95 -11.23 -66.00
C ARG A 566 28.62 -10.80 -64.54
N GLY A 567 29.32 -9.89 -63.86
CA GLY A 567 30.16 -8.78 -64.33
C GLY A 567 29.34 -7.47 -64.35
N ASP A 568 29.09 -6.79 -63.23
CA ASP A 568 30.00 -6.00 -62.36
C ASP A 568 30.19 -4.52 -62.79
N SER A 569 30.50 -3.67 -61.81
CA SER A 569 31.19 -2.37 -61.89
C SER A 569 30.49 -1.09 -62.39
N ARG A 570 30.40 -0.11 -61.45
CA ARG A 570 30.82 1.33 -61.58
C ARG A 570 30.11 2.24 -62.62
N SER A 571 30.12 3.58 -62.55
CA SER A 571 30.81 4.57 -61.69
C SER A 571 29.97 5.86 -61.51
N GLU A 572 30.41 6.72 -60.59
CA GLU A 572 30.31 8.20 -60.54
C GLU A 572 29.64 8.95 -61.71
N LEU A 573 28.75 9.91 -61.41
CA LEU A 573 29.01 11.36 -61.62
C LEU A 573 27.87 12.28 -61.12
N ALA A 574 28.21 13.56 -60.99
CA ALA A 574 27.55 14.65 -60.29
C ALA A 574 26.22 15.21 -60.88
N GLY A 575 25.39 15.76 -59.99
CA GLY A 575 24.81 17.11 -60.11
C GLY A 575 23.39 17.25 -60.71
N GLY A 576 22.68 18.30 -60.25
CA GLY A 576 21.55 18.91 -60.97
C GLY A 576 20.16 18.84 -60.31
N ASP A 577 19.87 19.86 -59.50
CA ASP A 577 18.67 20.72 -59.48
C ASP A 577 17.23 20.21 -59.79
N GLU A 578 16.34 20.65 -58.89
CA GLU A 578 14.98 21.21 -59.09
C GLU A 578 13.81 20.43 -59.74
N ALA A 579 12.70 20.42 -58.98
CA ALA A 579 11.29 20.45 -59.42
C ALA A 579 10.77 19.18 -60.16
N ASP A 580 9.45 18.93 -60.31
CA ASP A 580 8.26 19.57 -59.75
C ASP A 580 7.11 18.53 -59.61
N VAL A 581 6.00 18.95 -58.99
CA VAL A 581 4.59 18.52 -59.19
C VAL A 581 4.28 17.28 -60.06
N SER A 582 3.53 16.33 -59.47
CA SER A 582 2.16 15.83 -59.87
C SER A 582 1.93 14.45 -59.22
N ASP A 583 0.75 13.85 -59.04
CA ASP A 583 -0.69 14.17 -59.04
C ASP A 583 -1.39 12.83 -58.67
N GLY A 584 -2.72 12.81 -58.50
CA GLY A 584 -3.50 11.57 -58.28
C GLY A 584 -3.89 11.37 -56.81
N GLU A 585 -4.97 11.94 -56.28
CA GLU A 585 -6.38 11.97 -56.75
C GLU A 585 -7.16 10.67 -56.48
N ALA A 586 -8.46 10.83 -56.18
CA ALA A 586 -9.49 9.85 -55.80
C ALA A 586 -9.43 9.30 -54.34
N GLY A 587 -10.51 9.36 -53.55
CA GLY A 587 -11.79 10.04 -53.82
C GLY A 587 -12.87 9.89 -52.74
N TYR A 588 -13.62 10.97 -52.57
CA TYR A 588 -15.06 11.07 -52.27
C TYR A 588 -15.72 10.44 -50.99
N VAL A 589 -16.06 11.34 -50.03
CA VAL A 589 -17.37 11.60 -49.33
C VAL A 589 -18.53 10.56 -49.46
N PRO A 590 -19.48 10.40 -48.48
CA PRO A 590 -20.01 11.49 -47.62
C PRO A 590 -20.61 11.19 -46.20
N VAL A 591 -20.95 12.30 -45.48
CA VAL A 591 -22.14 12.51 -44.58
C VAL A 591 -22.22 11.66 -43.28
N ASP A 592 -22.48 12.14 -42.05
CA ASP A 592 -22.67 13.47 -41.40
C ASP A 592 -22.47 13.27 -39.85
N GLY A 593 -22.54 14.24 -38.91
CA GLY A 593 -22.88 15.68 -38.94
C GLY A 593 -22.95 16.29 -37.51
N GLU A 594 -23.80 17.30 -37.32
CA GLU A 594 -24.20 18.04 -36.08
C GLU A 594 -23.15 18.74 -35.18
N ALA A 595 -23.34 20.07 -35.07
CA ALA A 595 -22.89 20.92 -33.96
C ALA A 595 -23.62 20.56 -32.64
N GLY A 596 -23.17 20.90 -31.44
CA GLY A 596 -22.16 21.88 -31.03
C GLY A 596 -22.81 23.03 -30.24
N VAL A 597 -22.56 23.10 -28.93
CA VAL A 597 -22.83 24.27 -28.08
C VAL A 597 -21.71 24.39 -27.05
N ALA A 598 -21.13 25.60 -26.95
CA ALA A 598 -20.22 25.97 -25.88
C ALA A 598 -20.99 26.77 -24.83
N GLU A 599 -20.63 26.64 -23.54
CA GLU A 599 -20.95 27.68 -22.57
C GLU A 599 -19.79 27.93 -21.58
N SER A 600 -19.61 29.21 -21.25
CA SER A 600 -18.46 29.73 -20.53
C SER A 600 -18.80 30.07 -19.07
N GLY A 601 -17.87 29.82 -18.13
CA GLY A 601 -18.11 29.97 -16.69
C GLY A 601 -16.94 30.57 -15.91
N ARG A 602 -16.65 31.85 -16.12
CA ARG A 602 -15.54 32.60 -15.50
C ARG A 602 -15.90 33.12 -14.09
N ARG A 603 -15.03 32.94 -13.08
CA ARG A 603 -14.82 33.83 -11.88
C ARG A 603 -13.77 33.21 -10.92
N SER A 604 -12.56 33.78 -10.81
CA SER A 604 -12.10 34.66 -9.69
C SER A 604 -12.27 34.04 -8.30
N ARG A 605 -11.23 33.50 -7.63
CA ARG A 605 -10.00 34.16 -7.10
C ARG A 605 -10.30 35.24 -6.06
N THR A 606 -10.03 34.89 -4.80
CA THR A 606 -9.73 35.80 -3.67
C THR A 606 -8.97 34.97 -2.63
N ASP A 607 -7.68 35.27 -2.48
CA ASP A 607 -6.91 34.98 -1.27
C ASP A 607 -7.21 36.09 -0.24
N ASP A 608 -7.24 35.78 1.06
CA ASP A 608 -6.42 36.50 2.08
C ASP A 608 -6.71 36.04 3.53
N GLY A 609 -5.62 35.96 4.32
CA GLY A 609 -5.60 36.05 5.80
C GLY A 609 -6.15 34.86 6.62
N GLY A 610 -5.54 34.45 7.75
CA GLY A 610 -4.31 34.93 8.37
C GLY A 610 -4.36 34.87 9.91
N ALA A 611 -3.39 34.17 10.52
CA ALA A 611 -2.96 34.22 11.93
C ALA A 611 -3.97 33.93 13.07
N ALA A 612 -3.64 32.93 13.90
CA ALA A 612 -3.26 33.17 15.31
C ALA A 612 -2.68 31.89 15.95
N SER A 613 -1.48 31.99 16.51
CA SER A 613 -0.84 30.97 17.35
C SER A 613 -0.94 31.32 18.84
N ALA A 614 -0.94 30.31 19.71
CA ALA A 614 -0.64 30.43 21.14
C ALA A 614 -0.19 29.06 21.70
N ASP A 615 0.97 29.04 22.35
CA ASP A 615 1.64 27.84 22.88
C ASP A 615 1.31 27.57 24.36
N SER A 616 1.71 26.37 24.83
CA SER A 616 2.11 26.07 26.23
C SER A 616 0.98 25.97 27.28
N GLU A 617 1.03 25.20 28.38
CA GLU A 617 2.12 24.48 29.08
C GLU A 617 1.68 23.10 29.67
N ALA A 618 2.66 22.18 29.74
CA ALA A 618 3.10 21.35 30.89
C ALA A 618 2.30 20.16 31.50
N SER A 619 3.01 19.02 31.52
CA SER A 619 3.13 17.94 32.53
C SER A 619 1.94 17.49 33.41
N SER A 620 1.73 16.16 33.48
CA SER A 620 2.15 15.38 34.67
C SER A 620 1.99 13.87 34.47
N ASP A 621 3.02 13.11 34.87
CA ASP A 621 2.94 11.66 35.06
C ASP A 621 2.21 11.32 36.38
N ALA A 622 1.32 10.33 36.35
CA ALA A 622 0.83 9.67 37.56
C ALA A 622 0.27 8.27 37.26
N GLU A 623 0.87 7.23 37.86
CA GLU A 623 0.30 5.87 37.90
C GLU A 623 -0.96 5.82 38.78
N PRO A 624 -1.97 5.00 38.45
CA PRO A 624 -3.06 4.68 39.36
C PRO A 624 -2.75 3.41 40.18
N ARG A 625 -2.28 3.59 41.43
CA ARG A 625 -2.51 2.58 42.49
C ARG A 625 -3.99 2.62 42.88
N GLY A 626 -4.66 1.47 42.82
CA GLY A 626 -6.13 1.40 42.87
C GLY A 626 -6.75 1.34 44.27
N THR A 627 -8.08 1.24 44.29
CA THR A 627 -8.89 0.97 45.49
C THR A 627 -9.94 -0.11 45.20
N GLY A 628 -9.87 -1.23 45.93
CA GLY A 628 -10.86 -2.30 45.87
C GLY A 628 -11.95 -2.13 46.91
N GLU A 629 -13.00 -1.34 46.61
CA GLU A 629 -14.10 -1.11 47.56
C GLU A 629 -15.52 -1.24 46.95
N ALA A 630 -15.65 -1.37 45.63
CA ALA A 630 -16.95 -1.44 44.93
C ALA A 630 -17.71 -2.79 45.03
N ALA A 631 -17.20 -3.77 45.80
CA ALA A 631 -17.72 -5.14 45.82
C ALA A 631 -18.69 -5.48 46.97
N LYS A 632 -18.80 -4.64 48.01
CA LYS A 632 -19.69 -4.88 49.16
C LYS A 632 -21.14 -4.47 48.89
N ASP A 633 -21.35 -3.25 48.39
CA ASP A 633 -22.69 -2.65 48.23
C ASP A 633 -23.64 -3.48 47.35
N ARG A 634 -23.10 -4.20 46.35
CA ARG A 634 -23.91 -5.00 45.43
C ARG A 634 -24.70 -6.12 46.12
N LYS A 635 -24.16 -6.72 47.20
CA LYS A 635 -24.85 -7.77 47.96
C LYS A 635 -25.92 -7.21 48.88
N GLU A 636 -25.71 -6.02 49.43
CA GLU A 636 -26.67 -5.37 50.30
C GLU A 636 -27.90 -4.91 49.51
N PHE A 637 -27.69 -4.26 48.36
CA PHE A 637 -28.74 -3.87 47.41
C PHE A 637 -29.58 -5.07 46.92
N GLU A 638 -28.93 -6.19 46.58
CA GLU A 638 -29.64 -7.40 46.14
C GLU A 638 -30.49 -8.03 47.27
N SER A 639 -30.08 -7.84 48.53
CA SER A 639 -30.84 -8.29 49.70
C SER A 639 -32.06 -7.39 49.99
N GLU A 640 -31.93 -6.08 49.80
CA GLU A 640 -33.05 -5.14 49.93
C GLU A 640 -34.08 -5.33 48.81
N LEU A 641 -33.63 -5.52 47.57
CA LEU A 641 -34.52 -5.76 46.43
C LEU A 641 -35.37 -7.03 46.63
N LYS A 642 -34.77 -8.12 47.12
CA LYS A 642 -35.48 -9.36 47.48
C LYS A 642 -36.48 -9.13 48.63
N ARG A 643 -36.15 -8.27 49.59
CA ARG A 643 -37.03 -7.90 50.71
C ARG A 643 -38.22 -7.04 50.25
N PHE A 644 -38.00 -6.12 49.30
CA PHE A 644 -39.05 -5.29 48.69
C PHE A 644 -40.04 -6.13 47.85
N VAL A 645 -39.53 -6.99 46.96
CA VAL A 645 -40.37 -7.86 46.13
C VAL A 645 -41.21 -8.82 46.98
N ARG A 646 -40.63 -9.40 48.05
CA ARG A 646 -41.41 -10.25 48.99
C ARG A 646 -42.49 -9.48 49.75
N LYS A 647 -42.30 -8.17 49.99
CA LYS A 647 -43.25 -7.33 50.74
C LYS A 647 -44.45 -6.86 49.90
N HIS A 648 -44.27 -6.65 48.59
CA HIS A 648 -45.31 -6.09 47.71
C HIS A 648 -45.82 -7.04 46.61
N GLY A 649 -45.17 -8.19 46.40
CA GLY A 649 -45.58 -9.16 45.36
C GLY A 649 -46.99 -9.73 45.53
N SER A 650 -47.52 -9.81 46.76
CA SER A 650 -48.88 -10.30 47.03
C SER A 650 -49.98 -9.29 46.71
N GLU A 651 -49.68 -8.00 46.65
CA GLU A 651 -50.67 -6.93 46.38
C GLU A 651 -50.98 -6.81 44.88
N LEU A 652 -50.02 -7.16 44.02
CA LEU A 652 -50.18 -7.13 42.55
C LEU A 652 -51.02 -8.29 41.99
N GLY A 653 -51.09 -9.43 42.69
CA GLY A 653 -51.89 -10.59 42.25
C GLY A 653 -53.40 -10.32 42.24
N GLN A 654 -53.92 -9.57 43.22
CA GLN A 654 -55.36 -9.35 43.38
C GLN A 654 -55.97 -8.35 42.39
N VAL A 655 -55.15 -7.63 41.61
CA VAL A 655 -55.63 -6.65 40.62
C VAL A 655 -55.99 -7.33 39.29
N ASN A 656 -55.33 -8.43 38.96
CA ASN A 656 -55.49 -9.09 37.65
C ASN A 656 -56.80 -9.90 37.55
N ASP A 657 -57.17 -10.61 38.62
CA ASP A 657 -58.43 -11.38 38.68
C ASP A 657 -59.68 -10.50 38.63
N LYS A 658 -59.55 -9.18 38.86
CA LYS A 658 -60.66 -8.23 38.91
C LYS A 658 -60.94 -7.51 37.57
N LEU A 659 -60.18 -7.83 36.53
CA LEU A 659 -60.29 -7.23 35.18
C LEU A 659 -60.77 -8.21 34.09
N ALA A 660 -60.97 -9.48 34.42
CA ALA A 660 -61.30 -10.54 33.46
C ALA A 660 -62.80 -10.89 33.35
N GLY A 661 -63.70 -10.08 33.96
CA GLY A 661 -65.08 -10.50 34.22
C GLY A 661 -66.16 -9.42 34.07
N GLU A 662 -66.16 -8.64 33.00
CA GLU A 662 -67.31 -7.78 32.65
C GLU A 662 -67.30 -7.42 31.14
N GLY A 663 -68.45 -7.58 30.46
CA GLY A 663 -68.69 -7.01 29.11
C GLY A 663 -68.84 -8.01 27.96
N GLY A 664 -70.08 -8.42 27.67
CA GLY A 664 -70.45 -9.06 26.40
C GLY A 664 -71.70 -8.40 25.80
N GLY A 665 -72.02 -8.74 24.55
CA GLY A 665 -73.29 -8.40 23.89
C GLY A 665 -73.23 -7.22 22.91
N GLY A 666 -73.66 -7.45 21.66
CA GLY A 666 -73.73 -6.42 20.62
C GLY A 666 -74.04 -7.00 19.22
N GLU A 667 -75.31 -7.33 18.97
CA GLU A 667 -75.80 -7.71 17.64
C GLU A 667 -75.89 -6.49 16.70
N GLY A 668 -75.83 -6.72 15.38
CA GLY A 668 -76.02 -5.66 14.39
C GLY A 668 -75.93 -6.17 12.95
N ALA A 669 -77.06 -6.60 12.39
CA ALA A 669 -77.18 -6.97 10.97
C ALA A 669 -77.43 -5.75 10.07
N GLY A 670 -76.97 -5.81 8.82
CA GLY A 670 -77.23 -4.81 7.79
C GLY A 670 -76.69 -5.27 6.42
N ASP A 671 -77.60 -5.58 5.50
CA ASP A 671 -77.32 -6.16 4.17
C ASP A 671 -77.77 -5.20 3.04
N ALA A 672 -77.41 -5.55 1.79
CA ALA A 672 -77.65 -4.90 0.50
C ALA A 672 -76.72 -3.72 0.12
N GLY A 673 -76.14 -3.65 -1.10
CA GLY A 673 -76.17 -4.63 -2.20
C GLY A 673 -75.55 -4.10 -3.51
N GLY A 674 -75.25 -5.00 -4.46
CA GLY A 674 -74.71 -4.71 -5.81
C GLY A 674 -73.46 -5.58 -6.13
N ALA A 675 -73.50 -6.68 -6.90
CA ALA A 675 -73.87 -6.83 -8.33
C ALA A 675 -72.84 -6.13 -9.26
N GLU A 676 -72.14 -6.74 -10.24
CA GLU A 676 -72.06 -8.09 -10.83
C GLU A 676 -70.56 -8.38 -11.14
N SER A 677 -70.03 -9.60 -11.23
CA SER A 677 -70.32 -10.55 -12.31
C SER A 677 -69.54 -11.88 -12.13
N SER A 678 -70.11 -12.94 -12.69
CA SER A 678 -69.58 -14.31 -12.82
C SER A 678 -69.79 -14.72 -14.29
N PRO A 679 -69.16 -15.78 -14.86
CA PRO A 679 -69.26 -17.14 -14.31
C PRO A 679 -68.03 -18.06 -14.49
N ALA A 680 -68.16 -19.26 -13.91
CA ALA A 680 -67.20 -20.36 -13.95
C ALA A 680 -67.46 -21.36 -15.10
N SER A 681 -66.51 -22.28 -15.31
CA SER A 681 -66.72 -23.58 -15.96
C SER A 681 -65.88 -24.68 -15.30
N GLN A 682 -66.52 -25.79 -14.94
CA GLN A 682 -65.91 -27.11 -14.65
C GLN A 682 -66.12 -28.02 -15.90
N PRO A 683 -66.02 -29.38 -15.87
CA PRO A 683 -65.33 -30.33 -14.98
C PRO A 683 -64.55 -31.46 -15.75
N ALA A 684 -64.13 -32.49 -14.99
CA ALA A 684 -64.00 -33.91 -15.37
C ALA A 684 -62.71 -34.44 -16.05
N GLY A 685 -62.28 -35.64 -15.62
CA GLY A 685 -61.09 -36.34 -16.11
C GLY A 685 -60.63 -37.47 -15.16
N GLU A 686 -61.42 -38.53 -15.04
CA GLU A 686 -61.17 -39.71 -14.20
C GLU A 686 -60.62 -40.87 -15.05
N THR A 687 -59.52 -41.51 -14.66
CA THR A 687 -59.17 -42.88 -15.14
C THR A 687 -58.15 -43.58 -14.23
N ASP A 688 -58.27 -44.90 -14.19
CA ASP A 688 -57.64 -45.83 -13.23
C ASP A 688 -56.29 -46.44 -13.68
N GLN A 689 -55.49 -46.77 -12.65
CA GLN A 689 -54.58 -47.93 -12.53
C GLN A 689 -53.16 -48.00 -13.20
N PRO A 690 -52.23 -48.80 -12.60
CA PRO A 690 -50.78 -48.85 -12.89
C PRO A 690 -50.40 -50.17 -13.65
N PRO A 691 -49.16 -50.73 -13.66
CA PRO A 691 -47.85 -50.28 -13.15
C PRO A 691 -46.67 -50.44 -14.15
N ALA A 692 -45.45 -50.02 -13.76
CA ALA A 692 -44.16 -50.76 -13.88
C ALA A 692 -42.90 -49.87 -13.79
N ASP A 693 -41.78 -50.53 -13.50
CA ASP A 693 -40.37 -50.19 -13.75
C ASP A 693 -39.68 -49.01 -13.02
N THR A 694 -38.81 -49.42 -12.10
CA THR A 694 -37.80 -48.61 -11.41
C THR A 694 -36.40 -48.91 -11.97
N PRO A 695 -35.60 -47.91 -12.38
CA PRO A 695 -34.17 -48.10 -12.62
C PRO A 695 -33.34 -47.84 -11.36
N ARG A 696 -32.52 -48.82 -10.94
CA ARG A 696 -31.38 -48.60 -10.05
C ARG A 696 -30.26 -47.86 -10.80
N PRO A 697 -29.33 -47.23 -10.07
CA PRO A 697 -27.92 -47.50 -10.35
C PRO A 697 -27.13 -48.02 -9.14
N SER A 698 -26.21 -48.89 -9.50
CA SER A 698 -25.29 -49.71 -8.71
C SER A 698 -24.47 -49.00 -7.63
N THR A 699 -24.20 -49.72 -6.55
CA THR A 699 -23.09 -49.47 -5.62
C THR A 699 -22.00 -50.50 -5.89
N GLU A 700 -20.78 -50.07 -6.21
CA GLU A 700 -19.60 -50.93 -6.25
C GLU A 700 -18.60 -50.55 -5.16
N GLN A 701 -18.19 -51.53 -4.37
CA GLN A 701 -17.02 -51.49 -3.49
C GLN A 701 -16.06 -52.62 -3.91
N PRO A 702 -14.75 -52.37 -4.00
CA PRO A 702 -13.73 -53.41 -3.92
C PRO A 702 -13.17 -53.55 -2.48
N PRO A 703 -12.52 -54.69 -2.14
CA PRO A 703 -12.39 -55.13 -0.76
C PRO A 703 -11.03 -54.87 -0.08
N LEU A 704 -11.06 -55.18 1.24
CA LEU A 704 -9.98 -55.41 2.19
C LEU A 704 -8.62 -55.89 1.65
N ASP A 705 -7.56 -55.38 2.26
CA ASP A 705 -6.40 -56.17 2.67
C ASP A 705 -5.87 -55.72 4.06
N GLN A 706 -5.56 -56.69 4.92
CA GLN A 706 -4.81 -56.53 6.17
C GLN A 706 -3.78 -57.67 6.27
N PRO A 707 -2.65 -57.44 6.94
CA PRO A 707 -2.11 -58.53 7.74
C PRO A 707 -1.63 -58.15 9.16
N SER A 708 -2.01 -59.02 10.10
CA SER A 708 -1.24 -59.49 11.28
C SER A 708 -0.67 -58.50 12.32
N GLN A 709 -1.43 -58.35 13.40
CA GLN A 709 -1.05 -58.62 14.81
C GLN A 709 0.44 -58.76 15.20
N ARG A 710 0.84 -58.05 16.27
CA ARG A 710 1.47 -58.71 17.44
C ARG A 710 1.33 -57.94 18.77
N GLU A 711 1.24 -58.73 19.84
CA GLU A 711 1.26 -58.43 21.28
C GLU A 711 2.60 -57.80 21.75
N ALA A 712 2.79 -57.18 22.93
CA ALA A 712 1.91 -56.70 24.02
C ALA A 712 2.68 -55.74 24.97
N LYS A 713 1.92 -55.11 25.91
CA LYS A 713 2.23 -54.55 27.26
C LYS A 713 3.55 -54.99 27.99
N PRO A 714 3.92 -54.35 29.14
CA PRO A 714 3.78 -52.94 29.60
C PRO A 714 4.99 -52.42 30.43
N GLY A 715 4.86 -51.22 31.03
CA GLY A 715 5.66 -50.71 32.17
C GLY A 715 6.57 -49.53 31.81
N GLU A 716 7.04 -48.70 32.74
CA GLU A 716 6.62 -48.36 34.12
C GLU A 716 7.27 -46.99 34.45
N GLU A 717 7.11 -46.46 35.67
CA GLU A 717 7.67 -45.17 36.13
C GLU A 717 9.22 -45.12 35.95
N THR A 718 9.91 -43.99 35.77
CA THR A 718 10.16 -42.98 36.81
C THR A 718 10.90 -41.74 36.23
N GLU A 719 10.65 -40.55 36.79
CA GLU A 719 11.60 -39.43 36.84
C GLU A 719 12.88 -39.82 37.65
N PRO A 720 14.04 -39.10 37.62
CA PRO A 720 14.16 -37.65 37.44
C PRO A 720 15.38 -37.13 36.65
N SER A 721 15.42 -35.80 36.49
CA SER A 721 16.64 -35.03 36.22
C SER A 721 17.68 -35.20 37.34
N PRO A 722 18.96 -34.83 37.07
CA PRO A 722 19.38 -33.55 37.66
C PRO A 722 20.25 -32.66 36.75
N GLN A 723 20.27 -31.38 37.07
CA GLN A 723 21.32 -30.44 36.67
C GLN A 723 22.65 -30.87 37.32
N ASN A 724 23.81 -30.72 36.64
CA ASN A 724 24.75 -29.62 36.94
C ASN A 724 26.03 -29.61 36.09
N GLN A 725 26.41 -28.40 35.65
CA GLN A 725 27.72 -27.74 35.72
C GLN A 725 29.04 -28.34 35.14
N SER A 726 29.95 -27.37 34.94
CA SER A 726 31.42 -27.42 34.85
C SER A 726 32.10 -27.99 33.59
N ASP A 727 32.52 -27.04 32.76
CA ASP A 727 33.92 -26.68 32.50
C ASP A 727 34.89 -27.58 31.70
N ASP A 728 35.65 -26.83 30.90
CA ASP A 728 37.05 -27.00 30.50
C ASP A 728 37.48 -27.96 29.37
N LYS A 729 37.93 -27.31 28.29
CA LYS A 729 39.20 -27.52 27.57
C LYS A 729 39.54 -28.91 27.00
N ALA A 730 39.43 -28.91 25.67
CA ALA A 730 40.57 -29.04 24.75
C ALA A 730 41.07 -30.43 24.31
N ARG A 731 41.49 -30.41 23.03
CA ARG A 731 42.44 -31.26 22.30
C ARG A 731 41.96 -32.50 21.54
N ASP A 732 42.34 -32.44 20.27
CA ASP A 732 42.96 -33.47 19.42
C ASP A 732 42.12 -34.56 18.73
N ASN A 733 42.14 -34.45 17.40
CA ASN A 733 42.34 -35.52 16.40
C ASN A 733 41.50 -36.81 16.48
N ALA A 734 40.54 -36.94 15.55
CA ALA A 734 40.35 -38.16 14.75
C ALA A 734 39.44 -37.93 13.52
N GLU A 735 40.04 -37.73 12.35
CA GLU A 735 39.60 -38.46 11.14
C GLU A 735 40.13 -39.91 11.22
N PRO A 736 39.76 -40.88 10.35
CA PRO A 736 38.84 -40.81 9.20
C PRO A 736 37.79 -41.95 9.15
N SER A 737 36.75 -41.78 8.31
CA SER A 737 36.16 -42.92 7.58
C SER A 737 35.28 -42.47 6.41
N MET A 738 35.69 -42.82 5.18
CA MET A 738 34.82 -42.85 4.01
C MET A 738 33.75 -43.95 4.16
N PRO A 739 32.71 -43.94 3.32
CA PRO A 739 32.57 -45.11 2.44
C PRO A 739 32.23 -44.79 0.98
N GLU A 740 32.84 -45.63 0.13
CA GLU A 740 32.36 -46.23 -1.12
C GLU A 740 31.55 -45.42 -2.15
N GLN A 741 32.15 -45.38 -3.35
CA GLN A 741 31.48 -45.25 -4.63
C GLN A 741 30.37 -46.30 -4.79
N THR A 742 29.24 -45.90 -5.39
CA THR A 742 28.41 -46.82 -6.17
C THR A 742 28.10 -46.19 -7.53
N ASP A 743 28.60 -46.81 -8.59
CA ASP A 743 28.29 -46.44 -9.97
C ASP A 743 26.79 -46.57 -10.26
N ARG A 744 26.21 -45.57 -10.93
CA ARG A 744 24.91 -45.67 -11.61
C ARG A 744 24.70 -44.55 -12.65
N GLU A 745 25.14 -44.83 -13.87
CA GLU A 745 24.34 -44.51 -15.06
C GLU A 745 22.95 -45.21 -14.93
N PRO A 746 21.85 -44.74 -15.57
CA PRO A 746 21.85 -44.24 -16.95
C PRO A 746 20.80 -43.15 -17.28
N SER A 747 20.51 -43.03 -18.58
CA SER A 747 19.34 -42.41 -19.23
C SER A 747 19.42 -40.92 -19.60
N ARG A 748 20.11 -40.70 -20.72
CA ARG A 748 19.88 -39.61 -21.66
C ARG A 748 18.39 -39.62 -22.09
N ASN A 749 17.65 -38.55 -21.84
CA ASN A 749 16.29 -38.38 -22.36
C ASN A 749 16.13 -36.97 -22.94
N GLU A 750 16.06 -36.87 -24.28
CA GLU A 750 15.97 -35.61 -25.00
C GLU A 750 14.58 -34.99 -24.83
N SER A 751 14.49 -33.89 -24.09
CA SER A 751 13.26 -33.10 -23.96
C SER A 751 13.45 -31.75 -24.66
N LYS A 752 12.73 -31.56 -25.78
CA LYS A 752 12.67 -30.27 -26.48
C LYS A 752 12.18 -29.16 -25.53
N PRO A 753 12.78 -27.96 -25.53
CA PRO A 753 12.18 -26.81 -24.87
C PRO A 753 10.93 -26.36 -25.66
N PRO A 754 9.85 -25.95 -24.97
CA PRO A 754 8.70 -25.34 -25.62
C PRO A 754 9.02 -23.91 -26.10
N SER A 755 8.35 -23.51 -27.17
CA SER A 755 8.47 -22.21 -27.83
C SER A 755 8.08 -21.03 -26.93
N SER A 756 8.92 -19.99 -26.94
CA SER A 756 8.62 -18.68 -26.33
C SER A 756 7.35 -18.02 -26.92
N PRO A 757 6.52 -17.37 -26.11
CA PRO A 757 5.43 -16.53 -26.63
C PRO A 757 5.96 -15.24 -27.25
N GLN A 758 5.27 -14.76 -28.30
CA GLN A 758 5.62 -13.54 -29.03
C GLN A 758 5.48 -12.28 -28.18
N SER A 759 6.55 -11.50 -28.07
CA SER A 759 6.50 -10.12 -27.58
C SER A 759 5.86 -9.20 -28.62
N GLN A 760 4.83 -8.44 -28.22
CA GLN A 760 4.29 -7.33 -29.02
C GLN A 760 5.26 -6.12 -28.99
N PRO A 761 5.31 -5.28 -30.03
CA PRO A 761 6.19 -4.11 -30.06
C PRO A 761 5.68 -3.02 -29.12
N ALA A 762 6.56 -2.50 -28.26
CA ALA A 762 6.28 -1.33 -27.43
C ALA A 762 6.45 -0.04 -28.25
N ALA A 763 5.60 0.95 -28.00
CA ALA A 763 5.57 2.21 -28.73
C ALA A 763 6.70 3.18 -28.33
N GLU A 764 7.11 4.03 -29.27
CA GLU A 764 8.03 5.15 -29.04
C GLU A 764 7.42 6.21 -28.11
N PRO A 765 8.18 6.76 -27.15
CA PRO A 765 7.87 8.02 -26.50
C PRO A 765 8.46 9.20 -27.28
N ALA A 766 7.61 10.19 -27.62
CA ALA A 766 7.98 11.34 -28.43
C ALA A 766 8.91 12.35 -27.71
N GLU A 767 9.77 13.02 -28.51
CA GLU A 767 10.60 14.14 -28.07
C GLU A 767 9.77 15.40 -27.72
N PRO A 768 10.07 16.10 -26.61
CA PRO A 768 9.62 17.47 -26.39
C PRO A 768 10.64 18.48 -26.93
N LYS A 769 10.30 19.15 -28.04
CA LYS A 769 11.01 20.36 -28.51
C LYS A 769 10.66 21.58 -27.64
N GLN A 770 11.68 22.23 -27.08
CA GLN A 770 11.75 23.64 -26.67
C GLN A 770 13.21 23.90 -26.24
N GLY A 771 13.88 25.00 -26.55
CA GLY A 771 13.44 26.29 -27.08
C GLY A 771 14.19 27.37 -26.30
N HIS A 772 15.15 28.06 -26.92
CA HIS A 772 15.97 29.07 -26.24
C HIS A 772 15.15 30.25 -25.71
N GLU A 773 15.49 30.72 -24.50
CA GLU A 773 15.73 32.15 -24.26
C GLU A 773 16.56 32.35 -22.99
N ALA A 774 17.43 33.37 -22.99
CA ALA A 774 18.27 33.77 -21.87
C ALA A 774 17.89 35.19 -21.43
N PRO A 775 18.13 35.54 -20.15
CA PRO A 775 18.69 36.85 -19.89
C PRO A 775 19.84 36.85 -18.86
N GLN A 776 20.59 37.94 -18.87
CA GLN A 776 21.84 38.14 -18.13
C GLN A 776 21.63 38.79 -16.74
N SER A 777 22.61 38.54 -15.86
CA SER A 777 23.13 39.44 -14.80
C SER A 777 22.17 40.09 -13.79
N ALA A 778 22.36 39.78 -12.50
CA ALA A 778 23.03 40.68 -11.54
C ALA A 778 23.21 39.97 -10.17
N GLY A 779 24.36 40.18 -9.51
CA GLY A 779 24.60 39.69 -8.14
C GLY A 779 24.00 40.61 -7.07
N PRO A 780 24.04 40.20 -5.79
CA PRO A 780 24.92 40.94 -4.89
C PRO A 780 25.76 40.07 -3.92
N SER A 781 26.78 40.72 -3.35
CA SER A 781 27.80 40.15 -2.44
C SER A 781 27.26 39.71 -1.06
N PRO A 782 27.98 38.80 -0.35
CA PRO A 782 27.69 38.48 1.04
C PRO A 782 28.23 39.56 2.01
N PRO A 783 27.63 39.75 3.19
CA PRO A 783 28.22 40.49 4.29
C PRO A 783 28.98 39.56 5.26
N ASP A 784 30.27 39.83 5.45
CA ASP A 784 30.95 39.52 6.71
C ASP A 784 30.37 40.39 7.83
N ALA A 785 30.10 39.80 9.00
CA ALA A 785 30.22 40.48 10.29
C ALA A 785 30.32 39.46 11.44
N ASP A 786 31.38 39.62 12.22
CA ASP A 786 31.75 38.82 13.39
C ASP A 786 31.19 39.45 14.70
N GLN A 787 31.31 38.70 15.80
CA GLN A 787 31.30 39.15 17.21
C GLN A 787 29.98 39.27 18.02
N PRO A 788 30.06 39.13 19.37
CA PRO A 788 29.03 38.41 20.12
C PRO A 788 28.31 39.22 21.22
N LYS A 789 27.25 38.63 21.78
CA LYS A 789 26.93 38.68 23.22
C LYS A 789 25.95 37.58 23.63
#